data_AF-A0A9W7GH64-F1
#
_entry.id   AF-A0A9W7GH64-F1
#
_cell.length_a   1.000
_cell.length_b   1.000
_cell.length_c   1.000
_cell.angle_alpha   90.00
_cell.angle_beta   90.00
_cell.angle_gamma   90.00
#
_symmetry.space_group_name_H-M   'P 1'
#
loop_
_entity.id
_entity.type
_entity.pdbx_description
1 polymer ?
#
loop_
_entity_poly.entity_id
_entity_poly.type
_entity_poly.pdbx_seq_one_letter_code
_entity_poly.pdbx_strand_id
1 'polypeptide(L)'
;MAPSTALILGSGRFIRAVLVPPLVASGIDVHIYQPRGVSFCESLSMESGSREKGHYLNDVTYEVDTISFDNVTSTDVIGPIKTASTLASEKGFNSMLTLTPSLIGIGVTEAGICFNSIPMRALVAALFVNIKTQTKISVVNTDNVMDNGVVIKGIIKDLITKAPDDADFADYSWVTTGTFSPSTSTTVATTSAFLDYLDSSVTFHTSMVDRIVSHRKGSNPFNQIPSCEPLPPKAICIADPKSTLPDFMVTLPEKYGIIVRTEEQLKADIELKLRVANGTHSPLASVLALNGYSTTGMLSKGSQDADRIMGLLDSYYKSSVMPSAVSSIPVEPLAVDSTYSSWRQRLQHPGFGLSSFFICQNAAQKVGVRIVPTVNGLDSPTVDCCVSTALMLMFLTPEAENGGGGGTYQGKAKKWEGQEEEEYAPGLTCKGEGGKYTFKCACEVEAGGKTLNLPDALFMARRGALSLLEVVKNFLSGQKTKDDALEVFAGGVCYFYERFAKGDKIMDVLAEVQGKEGVFVDGGGTDAKAVAGSESDSFYYLHYKRSPFPDHSLVLSNTELTPSTSSSEMLGWVKSEVANADIIDLHTHLLPSTHGMLHLRGIDELLTYHYLIAEYFLTAPVAVTPEVLYKKTKQKQAEIVWQALFVDRSPMSEATRGVCTVLQRLGLGEALRRKDLVEIRKFYQKYRANPEIFEEMIFAEAGVRYAIMTNIPFDSNEVSHWRPKTKPYSGRYRSALRVDPLLAGDTKTLEKALSLNGYKNTLEGAKQYLRDWVDTMKPEYMMASTPKEFRIGDGKVGGGVNEDDMNVVGGFAEATKSGAFGEGCCEGDGGEVLPTIIDEDSDLLSEVLIKVCEEKGLPIALKIGCVRGVNPRLKSAGDGVVAFADTECLTRLCARFPNVKFLATFLSLNNQHEAIVITSKFPNLHLYGCWWFVNNPSMIKDITTMRVEMLGCNFTFQHSDCRVLDQLLYKWAHSRGVLCKVLVEEVKKMVETGCRYTVRDLRRDVKMLTGGAYEEFMGNV
;
A
#
# COMPACT_ATOMS: atom_id res chain seq x y z
N MET A 1 33.25 -34.59 -48.48
CA MET A 1 33.63 -33.35 -47.74
C MET A 1 34.31 -33.79 -46.46
N ALA A 2 35.38 -33.11 -46.03
CA ALA A 2 35.90 -33.32 -44.68
C ALA A 2 34.79 -33.00 -43.66
N PRO A 3 34.63 -33.76 -42.58
CA PRO A 3 33.65 -33.45 -41.53
C PRO A 3 33.92 -32.04 -41.00
N SER A 4 32.87 -31.23 -40.82
CA SER A 4 33.05 -29.91 -40.23
C SER A 4 33.49 -30.06 -38.77
N THR A 5 34.41 -29.20 -38.33
CA THR A 5 34.99 -29.24 -36.98
C THR A 5 34.36 -28.16 -36.10
N ALA A 6 34.07 -28.51 -34.84
CA ALA A 6 33.64 -27.58 -33.79
C ALA A 6 34.63 -27.59 -32.61
N LEU A 7 35.15 -26.41 -32.27
CA LEU A 7 36.03 -26.20 -31.12
C LEU A 7 35.22 -25.66 -29.93
N ILE A 8 35.28 -26.31 -28.77
CA ILE A 8 34.57 -25.90 -27.57
C ILE A 8 35.58 -25.48 -26.50
N LEU A 9 35.52 -24.21 -26.11
CA LEU A 9 36.34 -23.62 -25.03
C LEU A 9 35.49 -23.55 -23.75
N GLY A 10 35.61 -24.58 -22.90
CA GLY A 10 34.76 -24.77 -21.73
C GLY A 10 34.23 -26.19 -21.61
N SER A 11 34.24 -26.76 -20.40
CA SER A 11 33.65 -28.08 -20.09
C SER A 11 32.44 -27.99 -19.15
N GLY A 12 31.84 -26.79 -19.03
CA GLY A 12 30.71 -26.53 -18.15
C GLY A 12 29.46 -27.36 -18.49
N ARG A 13 28.59 -27.56 -17.50
CA ARG A 13 27.36 -28.35 -17.65
C ARG A 13 26.42 -27.83 -18.74
N PHE A 14 26.32 -26.51 -18.91
CA PHE A 14 25.45 -25.89 -19.91
C PHE A 14 25.87 -26.22 -21.34
N ILE A 15 27.14 -25.98 -21.70
CA ILE A 15 27.62 -26.26 -23.05
C ILE A 15 27.51 -27.75 -23.40
N ARG A 16 27.77 -28.61 -22.41
CA ARG A 16 27.62 -30.08 -22.52
C ARG A 16 26.16 -30.56 -22.60
N ALA A 17 25.20 -29.79 -22.11
CA ALA A 17 23.78 -30.15 -22.16
C ALA A 17 23.01 -29.48 -23.31
N VAL A 18 23.51 -28.38 -23.87
CA VAL A 18 22.77 -27.54 -24.82
C VAL A 18 23.42 -27.53 -26.21
N LEU A 19 24.72 -27.23 -26.30
CA LEU A 19 25.37 -27.01 -27.60
C LEU A 19 26.08 -28.25 -28.13
N VAL A 20 26.76 -29.02 -27.29
CA VAL A 20 27.52 -30.21 -27.74
C VAL A 20 26.62 -31.34 -28.26
N PRO A 21 25.52 -31.73 -27.59
CA PRO A 21 24.67 -32.83 -28.06
C PRO A 21 24.18 -32.72 -29.51
N PRO A 22 23.64 -31.57 -29.97
CA PRO A 22 23.19 -31.44 -31.37
C PRO A 22 24.35 -31.44 -32.38
N LEU A 23 25.54 -30.95 -32.00
CA LEU A 23 26.72 -31.01 -32.87
C LEU A 23 27.15 -32.47 -33.12
N VAL A 24 27.26 -33.26 -32.04
CA VAL A 24 27.60 -34.69 -32.15
C VAL A 24 26.53 -35.45 -32.95
N ALA A 25 25.25 -35.19 -32.69
CA ALA A 25 24.15 -35.83 -33.42
C ALA A 25 24.14 -35.50 -34.93
N SER A 26 24.76 -34.40 -35.33
CA SER A 26 24.90 -33.97 -36.74
C SER A 26 26.18 -34.49 -37.40
N GLY A 27 26.97 -35.33 -36.70
CA GLY A 27 28.22 -35.87 -37.22
C GLY A 27 29.36 -34.86 -37.30
N ILE A 28 29.29 -33.77 -36.52
CA ILE A 28 30.35 -32.75 -36.44
C ILE A 28 31.46 -33.26 -35.51
N ASP A 29 32.71 -33.08 -35.92
CA ASP A 29 33.87 -33.43 -35.10
C ASP A 29 34.03 -32.40 -33.98
N VAL A 30 33.57 -32.75 -32.77
CA VAL A 30 33.61 -31.87 -31.59
C VAL A 30 34.91 -32.08 -30.81
N HIS A 31 35.59 -30.99 -30.46
CA HIS A 31 36.78 -30.98 -29.61
C HIS A 31 36.55 -30.07 -28.40
N ILE A 32 36.64 -30.59 -27.17
CA ILE A 32 36.37 -29.87 -25.93
C ILE A 32 37.66 -29.61 -25.15
N TYR A 33 37.89 -28.35 -24.81
CA TYR A 33 39.05 -27.92 -24.03
C TYR A 33 38.63 -27.24 -22.73
N GLN A 34 38.99 -27.85 -21.60
CA GLN A 34 38.77 -27.28 -20.27
C GLN A 34 39.72 -26.08 -20.03
N PRO A 35 39.22 -24.90 -19.59
CA PRO A 35 40.07 -23.72 -19.44
C PRO A 35 41.08 -23.79 -18.29
N ARG A 36 40.71 -24.43 -17.17
CA ARG A 36 41.54 -24.56 -15.96
C ARG A 36 41.33 -25.93 -15.33
N GLY A 37 42.39 -26.55 -14.82
CA GLY A 37 42.32 -27.88 -14.20
C GLY A 37 42.12 -29.02 -15.21
N VAL A 38 41.92 -30.22 -14.69
CA VAL A 38 41.83 -31.48 -15.47
C VAL A 38 40.61 -32.33 -15.12
N SER A 39 39.72 -31.84 -14.26
CA SER A 39 38.60 -32.61 -13.68
C SER A 39 37.74 -33.32 -14.73
N PHE A 40 37.32 -32.62 -15.80
CA PHE A 40 36.55 -33.23 -16.87
C PHE A 40 37.34 -34.33 -17.60
N CYS A 41 38.61 -34.07 -17.94
CA CYS A 41 39.44 -35.07 -18.61
C CYS A 41 39.68 -36.31 -17.73
N GLU A 42 39.98 -36.10 -16.44
CA GLU A 42 40.17 -37.19 -15.48
C GLU A 42 38.92 -38.05 -15.36
N SER A 43 37.73 -37.43 -15.37
CA SER A 43 36.49 -38.17 -15.31
C SER A 43 36.26 -39.14 -16.47
N LEU A 44 36.51 -38.68 -17.69
CA LEU A 44 36.37 -39.48 -18.90
C LEU A 44 37.40 -40.63 -18.94
N SER A 45 38.59 -40.42 -18.38
CA SER A 45 39.63 -41.46 -18.28
C SER A 45 39.24 -42.59 -17.31
N MET A 46 38.57 -42.25 -16.19
CA MET A 46 38.09 -43.25 -15.22
C MET A 46 36.98 -44.13 -15.79
N GLU A 47 36.05 -43.55 -16.57
CA GLU A 47 34.94 -44.28 -17.18
C GLU A 47 35.39 -45.17 -18.36
N SER A 48 36.42 -44.77 -19.11
CA SER A 48 36.96 -45.53 -20.24
C SER A 48 37.96 -46.64 -19.86
N GLY A 49 38.28 -46.81 -18.57
CA GLY A 49 39.26 -47.79 -18.10
C GLY A 49 40.70 -47.51 -18.53
N SER A 50 40.98 -46.32 -19.06
CA SER A 50 42.30 -45.88 -19.51
C SER A 50 43.22 -45.58 -18.32
N ARG A 51 44.47 -46.09 -18.36
CA ARG A 51 45.51 -45.79 -17.36
C ARG A 51 46.33 -44.53 -17.68
N GLU A 52 46.10 -43.86 -18.81
CA GLU A 52 46.74 -42.57 -19.09
C GLU A 52 46.11 -41.47 -18.23
N LYS A 53 46.89 -40.87 -17.32
CA LYS A 53 46.46 -39.66 -16.59
C LYS A 53 46.12 -38.55 -17.60
N GLY A 54 44.85 -38.14 -17.58
CA GLY A 54 44.19 -37.35 -18.60
C GLY A 54 44.78 -35.96 -18.84
N HIS A 55 45.54 -35.83 -19.93
CA HIS A 55 45.76 -34.54 -20.59
C HIS A 55 45.16 -34.51 -22.01
N TYR A 56 44.87 -35.65 -22.60
CA TYR A 56 44.43 -35.75 -24.00
C TYR A 56 43.70 -37.08 -24.22
N LEU A 57 42.40 -37.03 -24.51
CA LEU A 57 41.56 -38.21 -24.76
C LEU A 57 40.85 -38.09 -26.11
N ASN A 58 40.73 -39.19 -26.84
CA ASN A 58 40.10 -39.24 -28.17
C ASN A 58 38.90 -40.18 -28.19
N ASP A 59 37.92 -39.84 -29.01
CA ASP A 59 36.68 -40.63 -29.24
C ASP A 59 35.98 -41.04 -27.93
N VAL A 60 35.85 -40.09 -27.00
CA VAL A 60 35.25 -40.28 -25.67
C VAL A 60 33.78 -39.91 -25.64
N THR A 61 33.02 -40.52 -24.74
CA THR A 61 31.61 -40.22 -24.49
C THR A 61 31.42 -39.67 -23.08
N TYR A 62 30.34 -38.92 -22.86
CA TYR A 62 29.92 -38.50 -21.52
C TYR A 62 28.40 -38.59 -21.38
N GLU A 63 27.92 -38.72 -20.15
CA GLU A 63 26.49 -38.81 -19.85
C GLU A 63 25.83 -37.44 -19.66
N VAL A 64 24.55 -37.33 -20.03
CA VAL A 64 23.65 -36.23 -19.69
C VAL A 64 22.34 -36.81 -19.19
N ASP A 65 21.94 -36.45 -17.98
CA ASP A 65 20.64 -36.82 -17.43
C ASP A 65 19.57 -35.82 -17.83
N THR A 66 18.40 -36.33 -18.20
CA THR A 66 17.15 -35.59 -18.31
C THR A 66 16.17 -36.19 -17.31
N ILE A 67 15.65 -35.38 -16.39
CA ILE A 67 14.60 -35.80 -15.46
C ILE A 67 13.26 -35.34 -16.03
N SER A 68 12.34 -36.26 -16.28
CA SER A 68 10.98 -35.94 -16.75
C SER A 68 10.05 -35.52 -15.59
N PHE A 69 8.90 -34.93 -15.94
CA PHE A 69 7.93 -34.41 -14.98
C PHE A 69 7.27 -35.50 -14.11
N ASP A 70 7.28 -36.75 -14.54
CA ASP A 70 6.91 -37.93 -13.73
C ASP A 70 8.06 -38.42 -12.82
N ASN A 71 9.14 -37.63 -12.72
CA ASN A 71 10.33 -37.88 -11.91
C ASN A 71 11.14 -39.12 -12.36
N VAL A 72 11.05 -39.50 -13.64
CA VAL A 72 11.88 -40.54 -14.25
C VAL A 72 13.15 -39.89 -14.82
N THR A 73 14.31 -40.46 -14.52
CA THR A 73 15.58 -40.01 -15.10
C THR A 73 15.93 -40.85 -16.31
N SER A 74 16.12 -40.21 -17.46
CA SER A 74 16.73 -40.81 -18.66
C SER A 74 18.15 -40.29 -18.84
N THR A 75 19.10 -41.17 -19.15
CA THR A 75 20.51 -40.79 -19.37
C THR A 75 20.88 -40.96 -20.84
N ASP A 76 21.24 -39.85 -21.48
CA ASP A 76 21.77 -39.83 -22.85
C ASP A 76 23.31 -39.93 -22.81
N VAL A 77 23.87 -40.82 -23.63
CA VAL A 77 25.33 -40.92 -23.82
C VAL A 77 25.72 -40.08 -25.04
N ILE A 78 26.44 -38.99 -24.80
CA ILE A 78 26.87 -38.04 -25.83
C ILE A 78 28.27 -38.39 -26.30
N GLY A 79 28.42 -38.68 -27.59
CA GLY A 79 29.71 -38.85 -28.26
C GLY A 79 29.60 -39.73 -29.52
N PRO A 80 30.73 -40.09 -30.14
CA PRO A 80 32.09 -39.80 -29.67
C PRO A 80 32.47 -38.32 -29.85
N ILE A 81 33.05 -37.72 -28.82
CA ILE A 81 33.80 -36.46 -28.90
C ILE A 81 35.20 -36.79 -29.41
N LYS A 82 35.66 -36.09 -30.46
CA LYS A 82 36.96 -36.36 -31.08
C LYS A 82 38.14 -36.07 -30.18
N THR A 83 38.09 -35.00 -29.39
CA THR A 83 39.14 -34.69 -28.42
C THR A 83 38.56 -34.09 -27.14
N ALA A 84 38.99 -34.56 -25.98
CA ALA A 84 38.81 -33.89 -24.70
C ALA A 84 40.19 -33.62 -24.06
N SER A 85 40.48 -32.35 -23.75
CA SER A 85 41.79 -31.94 -23.22
C SER A 85 41.67 -30.68 -22.33
N THR A 86 42.80 -30.21 -21.81
CA THR A 86 42.89 -28.99 -20.98
C THR A 86 43.81 -27.96 -21.62
N LEU A 87 43.39 -26.70 -21.60
CA LEU A 87 44.20 -25.55 -22.02
C LEU A 87 45.36 -25.28 -21.05
N ALA A 88 45.33 -25.88 -19.86
CA ALA A 88 46.43 -25.79 -18.91
C ALA A 88 47.65 -26.68 -19.27
N SER A 89 47.51 -27.55 -20.28
CA SER A 89 48.61 -28.41 -20.75
C SER A 89 49.13 -27.96 -22.10
N GLU A 90 50.45 -27.99 -22.30
CA GLU A 90 51.09 -27.61 -23.55
C GLU A 90 50.62 -28.49 -24.73
N LYS A 91 50.54 -29.82 -24.52
CA LYS A 91 50.02 -30.77 -25.51
C LYS A 91 48.56 -30.46 -25.90
N GLY A 92 47.72 -30.14 -24.92
CA GLY A 92 46.32 -29.76 -25.15
C GLY A 92 46.22 -28.47 -25.94
N PHE A 93 46.92 -27.43 -25.52
CA PHE A 93 46.92 -26.15 -26.23
C PHE A 93 47.44 -26.28 -27.67
N ASN A 94 48.58 -26.95 -27.88
CA ASN A 94 49.14 -27.13 -29.22
C ASN A 94 48.22 -27.94 -30.14
N SER A 95 47.52 -28.95 -29.62
CA SER A 95 46.56 -29.72 -30.41
C SER A 95 45.38 -28.86 -30.89
N MET A 96 44.91 -27.91 -30.07
CA MET A 96 43.81 -27.00 -30.42
C MET A 96 44.21 -26.13 -31.62
N LEU A 97 45.47 -25.68 -31.68
CA LEU A 97 45.98 -24.84 -32.77
C LEU A 97 46.04 -25.55 -34.12
N THR A 98 45.96 -26.88 -34.16
CA THR A 98 45.93 -27.65 -35.41
C THR A 98 44.54 -27.73 -36.03
N LEU A 99 43.49 -27.29 -35.31
CA LEU A 99 42.10 -27.38 -35.74
C LEU A 99 41.73 -26.25 -36.69
N THR A 100 40.85 -26.55 -37.64
CA THR A 100 40.24 -25.60 -38.59
C THR A 100 38.72 -25.52 -38.36
N PRO A 101 38.29 -24.97 -37.21
CA PRO A 101 36.88 -25.00 -36.82
C PRO A 101 36.02 -24.08 -37.69
N SER A 102 34.83 -24.55 -38.05
CA SER A 102 33.76 -23.72 -38.61
C SER A 102 32.90 -23.06 -37.53
N LEU A 103 32.90 -23.64 -36.32
CA LEU A 103 32.19 -23.16 -35.14
C LEU A 103 33.12 -23.21 -33.92
N ILE A 104 33.13 -22.14 -33.13
CA ILE A 104 33.75 -22.10 -31.81
C ILE A 104 32.67 -21.84 -30.75
N GLY A 105 32.48 -22.80 -29.85
CA GLY A 105 31.58 -22.69 -28.70
C GLY A 105 32.31 -22.17 -27.46
N ILE A 106 31.79 -21.14 -26.83
CA ILE A 106 32.31 -20.56 -25.58
C ILE A 106 31.41 -21.00 -24.42
N GLY A 107 31.95 -21.84 -23.54
CA GLY A 107 31.24 -22.51 -22.45
C GLY A 107 31.73 -22.10 -21.07
N VAL A 108 31.96 -20.80 -20.86
CA VAL A 108 32.49 -20.24 -19.61
C VAL A 108 31.53 -19.18 -19.07
N THR A 109 31.56 -18.96 -17.76
CA THR A 109 30.74 -17.93 -17.11
C THR A 109 31.26 -16.53 -17.42
N GLU A 110 30.55 -15.49 -16.99
CA GLU A 110 31.02 -14.09 -17.05
C GLU A 110 32.47 -13.91 -16.56
N ALA A 111 32.87 -14.61 -15.50
CA ALA A 111 34.27 -14.59 -15.00
C ALA A 111 35.30 -15.17 -15.98
N GLY A 112 34.85 -16.00 -16.95
CA GLY A 112 35.66 -16.45 -18.08
C GLY A 112 35.57 -15.51 -19.29
N ILE A 113 34.51 -14.72 -19.42
CA ILE A 113 34.33 -13.67 -20.45
C ILE A 113 34.86 -12.35 -19.91
N CYS A 114 36.14 -12.32 -19.55
CA CYS A 114 36.81 -11.12 -19.07
C CYS A 114 38.14 -10.91 -19.78
N PHE A 115 38.63 -9.67 -19.75
CA PHE A 115 39.94 -9.33 -20.30
C PHE A 115 41.02 -10.23 -19.66
N ASN A 116 41.92 -10.73 -20.50
CA ASN A 116 43.05 -11.57 -20.10
C ASN A 116 42.67 -12.88 -19.37
N SER A 117 41.49 -13.44 -19.62
CA SER A 117 41.17 -14.80 -19.16
C SER A 117 41.82 -15.86 -20.05
N ILE A 118 42.09 -17.06 -19.51
CA ILE A 118 42.60 -18.20 -20.30
C ILE A 118 41.74 -18.53 -21.52
N PRO A 119 40.39 -18.68 -21.43
CA PRO A 119 39.57 -19.00 -22.60
C PRO A 119 39.57 -17.88 -23.65
N MET A 120 39.62 -16.60 -23.24
CA MET A 120 39.71 -15.50 -24.21
C MET A 120 41.07 -15.47 -24.93
N ARG A 121 42.18 -15.73 -24.23
CA ARG A 121 43.49 -15.87 -24.87
C ARG A 121 43.56 -17.06 -25.83
N ALA A 122 43.00 -18.20 -25.44
CA ALA A 122 42.95 -19.37 -26.31
C ALA A 122 42.10 -19.12 -27.56
N LEU A 123 41.00 -18.36 -27.43
CA LEU A 123 40.21 -17.90 -28.56
C LEU A 123 41.03 -17.03 -29.52
N VAL A 124 41.80 -16.04 -29.02
CA VAL A 124 42.72 -15.24 -29.86
C VAL A 124 43.68 -16.14 -30.63
N ALA A 125 44.32 -17.10 -29.96
CA ALA A 125 45.30 -17.99 -30.57
C ALA A 125 44.68 -18.89 -31.64
N ALA A 126 43.52 -19.50 -31.37
CA ALA A 126 42.78 -20.33 -32.31
C ALA A 126 42.34 -19.54 -33.56
N LEU A 127 41.88 -18.30 -33.39
CA LEU A 127 41.50 -17.43 -34.50
C LEU A 127 42.72 -17.00 -35.32
N PHE A 128 43.84 -16.69 -34.67
CA PHE A 128 45.06 -16.23 -35.35
C PHE A 128 45.63 -17.29 -36.29
N VAL A 129 45.78 -18.54 -35.81
CA VAL A 129 46.36 -19.62 -36.64
C VAL A 129 45.47 -19.95 -37.85
N ASN A 130 44.18 -19.65 -37.76
CA ASN A 130 43.21 -19.87 -38.82
C ASN A 130 43.12 -18.73 -39.84
N ILE A 131 43.79 -17.57 -39.65
CA ILE A 131 43.82 -16.47 -40.63
C ILE A 131 44.22 -16.97 -42.04
N LYS A 132 45.19 -17.91 -42.11
CA LYS A 132 45.70 -18.48 -43.37
C LYS A 132 44.69 -19.34 -44.12
N THR A 133 43.69 -19.86 -43.42
CA THR A 133 42.74 -20.83 -43.96
C THR A 133 41.57 -20.14 -44.67
N GLN A 134 41.35 -18.85 -44.39
CA GLN A 134 40.19 -18.06 -44.83
C GLN A 134 38.83 -18.74 -44.56
N THR A 135 38.78 -19.66 -43.60
CA THR A 135 37.54 -20.29 -43.18
C THR A 135 36.66 -19.26 -42.48
N LYS A 136 35.36 -19.27 -42.77
CA LYS A 136 34.39 -18.47 -42.03
C LYS A 136 34.14 -19.16 -40.69
N ILE A 137 34.35 -18.44 -39.59
CA ILE A 137 34.24 -18.98 -38.24
C ILE A 137 33.08 -18.29 -37.51
N SER A 138 32.14 -19.09 -37.02
CA SER A 138 31.09 -18.62 -36.11
C SER A 138 31.50 -18.84 -34.65
N VAL A 139 31.37 -17.82 -33.81
CA VAL A 139 31.61 -17.91 -32.36
C VAL A 139 30.26 -17.80 -31.64
N VAL A 140 29.89 -18.83 -30.89
CA VAL A 140 28.61 -18.91 -30.15
C VAL A 140 28.89 -19.13 -28.67
N ASN A 141 28.19 -18.42 -27.80
CA ASN A 141 28.36 -18.51 -26.35
C ASN A 141 27.17 -19.23 -25.68
N THR A 142 27.38 -19.84 -24.51
CA THR A 142 26.32 -20.48 -23.73
C THR A 142 26.09 -19.84 -22.36
N ASP A 143 26.52 -18.59 -22.17
CA ASP A 143 26.26 -17.78 -20.99
C ASP A 143 25.29 -16.62 -21.31
N ASN A 144 24.58 -16.11 -20.32
CA ASN A 144 23.57 -15.05 -20.48
C ASN A 144 24.12 -13.64 -20.24
N VAL A 145 25.43 -13.41 -20.34
CA VAL A 145 25.99 -12.05 -20.45
C VAL A 145 25.27 -11.30 -21.58
N MET A 146 24.77 -10.11 -21.29
CA MET A 146 24.11 -9.23 -22.26
C MET A 146 25.05 -8.93 -23.41
N ASP A 147 24.54 -9.02 -24.65
CA ASP A 147 25.31 -8.78 -25.87
C ASP A 147 26.63 -9.56 -25.93
N ASN A 148 26.64 -10.79 -25.42
CA ASN A 148 27.86 -11.61 -25.26
C ASN A 148 28.75 -11.69 -26.52
N GLY A 149 28.17 -11.74 -27.72
CA GLY A 149 28.93 -11.71 -28.98
C GLY A 149 29.72 -10.41 -29.15
N VAL A 150 29.09 -9.26 -28.88
CA VAL A 150 29.71 -7.93 -28.94
C VAL A 150 30.79 -7.78 -27.86
N VAL A 151 30.48 -8.22 -26.64
CA VAL A 151 31.41 -8.16 -25.50
C VAL A 151 32.67 -8.99 -25.78
N ILE A 152 32.52 -10.24 -26.24
CA ILE A 152 33.64 -11.11 -26.57
C ILE A 152 34.46 -10.47 -27.71
N LYS A 153 33.82 -9.97 -28.77
CA LYS A 153 34.52 -9.29 -29.88
C LYS A 153 35.35 -8.11 -29.38
N GLY A 154 34.80 -7.28 -28.49
CA GLY A 154 35.50 -6.16 -27.86
C GLY A 154 36.72 -6.60 -27.05
N ILE A 155 36.55 -7.61 -26.17
CA ILE A 155 37.65 -8.17 -25.37
C ILE A 155 38.79 -8.70 -26.27
N ILE A 156 38.45 -9.38 -27.36
CA ILE A 156 39.42 -9.93 -28.31
C ILE A 156 40.17 -8.80 -29.03
N LYS A 157 39.48 -7.74 -29.50
CA LYS A 157 40.14 -6.58 -30.11
C LYS A 157 41.06 -5.85 -29.12
N ASP A 158 40.64 -5.72 -27.86
CA ASP A 158 41.44 -5.12 -26.80
C ASP A 158 42.71 -5.94 -26.51
N LEU A 159 42.59 -7.26 -26.44
CA LEU A 159 43.73 -8.17 -26.25
C LEU A 159 44.75 -8.09 -27.40
N ILE A 160 44.29 -7.79 -28.61
CA ILE A 160 45.15 -7.65 -29.80
C ILE A 160 45.85 -6.27 -29.83
N THR A 161 45.16 -5.21 -29.41
CA THR A 161 45.61 -3.82 -29.61
C THR A 161 46.36 -3.22 -28.43
N LYS A 162 46.02 -3.59 -27.18
CA LYS A 162 46.66 -3.06 -25.97
C LYS A 162 47.97 -3.77 -25.60
N ALA A 163 48.40 -4.73 -26.40
CA ALA A 163 49.53 -5.62 -26.12
C ALA A 163 50.96 -5.20 -26.59
N PRO A 164 51.30 -3.97 -27.05
CA PRO A 164 52.71 -3.68 -27.35
C PRO A 164 53.60 -3.14 -26.20
N ASP A 165 53.07 -2.45 -25.18
CA ASP A 165 53.94 -1.56 -24.37
C ASP A 165 53.92 -1.79 -22.84
N ASP A 166 53.13 -2.72 -22.31
CA ASP A 166 53.07 -2.98 -20.85
C ASP A 166 54.05 -4.09 -20.43
N ALA A 167 55.05 -3.77 -19.60
CA ALA A 167 56.12 -4.70 -19.22
C ALA A 167 55.65 -5.90 -18.36
N ASP A 168 54.48 -5.81 -17.72
CA ASP A 168 53.85 -6.93 -16.99
C ASP A 168 53.12 -7.92 -17.93
N PHE A 169 52.93 -7.55 -19.21
CA PHE A 169 52.44 -8.46 -20.26
C PHE A 169 53.51 -9.45 -20.72
N ALA A 170 54.78 -9.20 -20.36
CA ALA A 170 55.95 -9.96 -20.79
C ALA A 170 56.09 -11.34 -20.10
N ASP A 171 55.22 -11.72 -19.16
CA ASP A 171 55.32 -13.02 -18.50
C ASP A 171 53.99 -13.80 -18.40
N TYR A 172 53.36 -14.00 -19.57
CA TYR A 172 52.90 -15.35 -19.95
C TYR A 172 53.72 -15.79 -21.16
N SER A 173 55.04 -15.61 -21.03
CA SER A 173 56.08 -16.08 -21.95
C SER A 173 55.96 -17.60 -21.92
N TRP A 174 54.99 -18.23 -22.57
CA TRP A 174 54.63 -17.93 -23.93
C TRP A 174 53.39 -18.74 -24.37
N VAL A 175 52.78 -19.57 -23.53
CA VAL A 175 52.09 -20.81 -23.94
C VAL A 175 52.92 -21.77 -24.83
N THR A 176 53.65 -21.29 -25.86
CA THR A 176 55.13 -21.24 -25.86
C THR A 176 55.93 -22.52 -25.49
N THR A 177 57.25 -22.49 -25.35
CA THR A 177 58.16 -23.10 -26.30
C THR A 177 57.46 -24.22 -27.06
N GLY A 178 56.84 -23.87 -28.18
CA GLY A 178 57.81 -23.74 -29.25
C GLY A 178 57.46 -22.85 -30.42
N THR A 179 56.91 -21.64 -30.26
CA THR A 179 57.05 -20.70 -31.39
C THR A 179 55.97 -19.70 -31.82
N PHE A 180 55.18 -19.03 -30.98
CA PHE A 180 54.41 -17.89 -31.52
C PHE A 180 55.27 -16.62 -31.52
N SER A 181 56.03 -16.42 -32.60
CA SER A 181 56.87 -15.24 -32.83
C SER A 181 56.22 -14.31 -33.86
N PRO A 182 55.84 -13.07 -33.48
CA PRO A 182 55.55 -12.02 -34.45
C PRO A 182 56.79 -11.55 -35.24
N SER A 183 57.99 -12.08 -34.94
CA SER A 183 59.27 -11.54 -35.43
C SER A 183 60.11 -12.47 -36.30
N THR A 184 59.66 -13.67 -36.68
CA THR A 184 60.41 -14.53 -37.63
C THR A 184 59.66 -14.78 -38.93
N SER A 185 59.83 -13.85 -39.87
CA SER A 185 60.13 -14.10 -41.30
C SER A 185 59.60 -15.42 -41.88
N THR A 186 58.28 -15.58 -42.02
CA THR A 186 57.63 -16.19 -43.20
C THR A 186 56.12 -15.93 -43.15
N THR A 187 55.70 -14.84 -43.78
CA THR A 187 54.32 -14.51 -44.22
C THR A 187 53.18 -14.92 -43.27
N VAL A 188 52.57 -13.95 -42.58
CA VAL A 188 51.13 -13.59 -42.63
C VAL A 188 50.73 -12.74 -41.41
N ALA A 189 50.09 -11.59 -41.73
CA ALA A 189 49.29 -10.68 -40.91
C ALA A 189 49.98 -9.80 -39.84
N THR A 190 50.07 -8.49 -40.12
CA THR A 190 50.21 -7.43 -39.11
C THR A 190 48.98 -7.39 -38.20
N THR A 191 49.04 -6.72 -37.04
CA THR A 191 47.87 -6.46 -36.17
C THR A 191 46.65 -5.98 -36.96
N SER A 192 46.86 -5.11 -37.96
CA SER A 192 45.82 -4.64 -38.87
C SER A 192 45.16 -5.78 -39.65
N ALA A 193 45.94 -6.66 -40.26
CA ALA A 193 45.42 -7.78 -41.05
C ALA A 193 44.66 -8.81 -40.20
N PHE A 194 45.03 -8.97 -38.92
CA PHE A 194 44.25 -9.82 -38.02
C PHE A 194 42.91 -9.17 -37.65
N LEU A 195 42.89 -7.86 -37.38
CA LEU A 195 41.64 -7.12 -37.15
C LEU A 195 40.72 -7.18 -38.38
N ASP A 196 41.27 -7.04 -39.59
CA ASP A 196 40.53 -7.17 -40.85
C ASP A 196 39.94 -8.58 -41.02
N TYR A 197 40.69 -9.62 -40.66
CA TYR A 197 40.19 -11.00 -40.63
C TYR A 197 39.04 -11.17 -39.63
N LEU A 198 39.16 -10.64 -38.41
CA LEU A 198 38.10 -10.69 -37.41
C LEU A 198 36.82 -9.97 -37.86
N ASP A 199 36.94 -8.89 -38.63
CA ASP A 199 35.78 -8.13 -39.11
C ASP A 199 35.15 -8.72 -40.38
N SER A 200 35.92 -9.44 -41.20
CA SER A 200 35.46 -10.00 -42.48
C SER A 200 35.06 -11.48 -42.45
N SER A 201 35.72 -12.28 -41.60
CA SER A 201 35.68 -13.75 -41.66
C SER A 201 35.25 -14.43 -40.36
N VAL A 202 35.14 -13.67 -39.26
CA VAL A 202 34.69 -14.20 -37.96
C VAL A 202 33.40 -13.50 -37.54
N THR A 203 32.33 -14.26 -37.29
CA THR A 203 31.09 -13.72 -36.70
C THR A 203 31.01 -14.10 -35.23
N PHE A 204 30.88 -13.09 -34.37
CA PHE A 204 30.59 -13.29 -32.96
C PHE A 204 29.08 -13.14 -32.75
N HIS A 205 28.40 -14.25 -32.52
CA HIS A 205 26.96 -14.28 -32.39
C HIS A 205 26.52 -13.95 -30.96
N THR A 206 25.59 -13.00 -30.84
CA THR A 206 24.87 -12.81 -29.58
C THR A 206 23.88 -13.96 -29.40
N SER A 207 23.80 -14.48 -28.17
CA SER A 207 23.01 -15.67 -27.86
C SER A 207 22.36 -15.60 -26.49
N MET A 208 21.25 -16.32 -26.32
CA MET A 208 20.54 -16.51 -25.06
C MET A 208 20.28 -17.99 -24.83
N VAL A 209 20.57 -18.51 -23.64
CA VAL A 209 20.26 -19.91 -23.28
C VAL A 209 19.09 -19.98 -22.31
N ASP A 210 18.13 -20.86 -22.51
CA ASP A 210 16.99 -21.04 -21.61
C ASP A 210 16.70 -22.53 -21.36
N ARG A 211 17.64 -23.18 -20.66
CA ARG A 211 17.48 -24.54 -20.12
C ARG A 211 17.97 -24.59 -18.68
N ILE A 212 17.22 -25.21 -17.79
CA ILE A 212 17.64 -25.41 -16.41
C ILE A 212 18.59 -26.61 -16.37
N VAL A 213 19.81 -26.39 -15.86
CA VAL A 213 20.85 -27.41 -15.76
C VAL A 213 21.46 -27.41 -14.36
N SER A 214 21.57 -28.60 -13.79
CA SER A 214 22.20 -28.95 -12.51
C SER A 214 23.18 -30.10 -12.73
N HIS A 215 23.46 -30.88 -11.69
CA HIS A 215 24.36 -32.03 -11.72
C HIS A 215 23.71 -33.23 -11.03
N ARG A 216 24.06 -34.44 -11.47
CA ARG A 216 23.61 -35.69 -10.83
C ARG A 216 24.04 -35.70 -9.36
N LYS A 217 23.11 -35.93 -8.43
CA LYS A 217 23.44 -36.03 -6.98
C LYS A 217 24.40 -37.19 -6.73
N GLY A 218 25.40 -36.97 -5.89
CA GLY A 218 26.43 -37.97 -5.59
C GLY A 218 27.41 -38.21 -6.74
N SER A 219 27.33 -37.45 -7.83
CA SER A 219 28.36 -37.46 -8.86
C SER A 219 29.70 -37.01 -8.29
N ASN A 220 30.77 -37.59 -8.83
CA ASN A 220 32.12 -37.26 -8.44
C ASN A 220 32.35 -35.74 -8.57
N PRO A 221 32.93 -35.05 -7.56
CA PRO A 221 33.29 -33.62 -7.68
C PRO A 221 34.11 -33.29 -8.93
N PHE A 222 34.85 -34.29 -9.44
CA PHE A 222 35.65 -34.21 -10.67
C PHE A 222 34.83 -34.49 -11.95
N ASN A 223 33.67 -35.17 -11.87
CA ASN A 223 32.73 -35.39 -12.99
C ASN A 223 31.29 -34.99 -12.63
N GLN A 224 30.98 -33.70 -12.68
CA GLN A 224 29.58 -33.28 -12.56
C GLN A 224 28.84 -33.62 -13.85
N ILE A 225 28.25 -34.82 -13.90
CA ILE A 225 27.35 -35.26 -14.97
C ILE A 225 26.20 -34.25 -15.04
N PRO A 226 25.98 -33.56 -16.17
CA PRO A 226 24.89 -32.60 -16.31
C PRO A 226 23.56 -33.30 -16.09
N SER A 227 22.73 -32.74 -15.22
CA SER A 227 21.35 -33.17 -15.04
C SER A 227 20.44 -32.00 -15.41
N CYS A 228 19.44 -32.24 -16.23
CA CYS A 228 18.63 -31.19 -16.86
C CYS A 228 17.14 -31.50 -16.72
N GLU A 229 16.34 -30.44 -16.85
CA GLU A 229 14.93 -30.58 -17.19
C GLU A 229 14.75 -31.12 -18.63
N PRO A 230 13.52 -31.55 -18.99
CA PRO A 230 13.18 -31.89 -20.37
C PRO A 230 13.55 -30.75 -21.31
N LEU A 231 14.06 -31.08 -22.49
CA LEU A 231 14.55 -30.09 -23.43
C LEU A 231 13.46 -29.06 -23.78
N PRO A 232 13.65 -27.76 -23.45
CA PRO A 232 12.65 -26.76 -23.74
C PRO A 232 12.67 -26.38 -25.23
N PRO A 233 11.56 -25.85 -25.78
CA PRO A 233 11.49 -25.43 -27.17
C PRO A 233 12.57 -24.42 -27.57
N LYS A 234 13.02 -23.59 -26.61
CA LYS A 234 14.04 -22.54 -26.79
C LYS A 234 15.24 -22.78 -25.89
N ALA A 235 15.98 -23.88 -26.07
CA ALA A 235 17.17 -24.17 -25.27
C ALA A 235 18.32 -23.16 -25.52
N ILE A 236 18.53 -22.74 -26.76
CA ILE A 236 19.44 -21.64 -27.14
C ILE A 236 18.87 -20.86 -28.33
N CYS A 237 18.84 -19.53 -28.21
CA CYS A 237 18.51 -18.60 -29.28
C CYS A 237 19.78 -17.89 -29.72
N ILE A 238 20.05 -17.82 -31.03
CA ILE A 238 21.27 -17.24 -31.61
C ILE A 238 20.87 -16.18 -32.63
N ALA A 239 21.39 -14.96 -32.49
CA ALA A 239 21.22 -13.92 -33.49
C ALA A 239 22.19 -14.15 -34.65
N ASP A 240 21.66 -14.26 -35.87
CA ASP A 240 22.46 -14.39 -37.09
C ASP A 240 21.93 -13.50 -38.22
N PRO A 241 22.03 -12.16 -38.08
CA PRO A 241 21.50 -11.21 -39.06
C PRO A 241 22.22 -11.28 -40.42
N LYS A 242 23.42 -11.87 -40.48
CA LYS A 242 24.24 -11.97 -41.69
C LYS A 242 24.18 -13.35 -42.34
N SER A 243 23.40 -14.29 -41.79
CA SER A 243 23.33 -15.68 -42.24
C SER A 243 24.71 -16.34 -42.37
N THR A 244 25.56 -16.13 -41.35
CA THR A 244 26.94 -16.64 -41.32
C THR A 244 27.10 -17.91 -40.48
N LEU A 245 26.05 -18.33 -39.76
CA LEU A 245 26.08 -19.61 -39.05
C LEU A 245 26.31 -20.76 -40.06
N PRO A 246 27.05 -21.80 -39.68
CA PRO A 246 27.22 -22.97 -40.53
C PRO A 246 25.88 -23.62 -40.86
N ASP A 247 25.74 -24.17 -42.08
CA ASP A 247 24.50 -24.82 -42.53
C ASP A 247 23.99 -25.87 -41.54
N PHE A 248 24.88 -26.63 -40.89
CA PHE A 248 24.47 -27.62 -39.89
C PHE A 248 23.80 -26.98 -38.66
N MET A 249 24.17 -25.76 -38.26
CA MET A 249 23.51 -25.03 -37.17
C MET A 249 22.13 -24.51 -37.57
N VAL A 250 21.95 -24.17 -38.86
CA VAL A 250 20.68 -23.67 -39.40
C VAL A 250 19.71 -24.82 -39.72
N THR A 251 20.25 -25.95 -40.18
CA THR A 251 19.49 -27.17 -40.54
C THR A 251 19.26 -28.11 -39.38
N LEU A 252 19.93 -27.89 -38.25
CA LEU A 252 19.63 -28.56 -36.99
C LEU A 252 18.18 -28.23 -36.58
N PRO A 253 17.30 -29.24 -36.44
CA PRO A 253 15.88 -28.99 -36.21
C PRO A 253 15.61 -28.35 -34.84
N GLU A 254 14.51 -27.58 -34.75
CA GLU A 254 13.91 -27.06 -33.50
C GLU A 254 13.75 -28.16 -32.41
N LYS A 255 13.77 -29.43 -32.79
CA LYS A 255 13.79 -30.58 -31.87
C LYS A 255 14.95 -30.57 -30.88
N TYR A 256 16.05 -29.86 -31.16
CA TYR A 256 17.18 -29.67 -30.24
C TYR A 256 17.11 -28.36 -29.45
N GLY A 257 16.04 -27.58 -29.62
CA GLY A 257 15.84 -26.29 -28.96
C GLY A 257 16.81 -25.19 -29.43
N ILE A 258 17.46 -25.37 -30.58
CA ILE A 258 18.28 -24.33 -31.22
C ILE A 258 17.36 -23.49 -32.11
N ILE A 259 17.38 -22.18 -31.89
CA ILE A 259 16.57 -21.22 -32.64
C ILE A 259 17.43 -20.10 -33.17
N VAL A 260 17.36 -19.85 -34.47
CA VAL A 260 18.02 -18.72 -35.12
C VAL A 260 17.06 -17.51 -35.15
N ARG A 261 17.56 -16.33 -34.79
CA ARG A 261 16.79 -15.08 -34.66
C ARG A 261 17.46 -13.93 -35.40
N THR A 262 16.67 -12.89 -35.69
CA THR A 262 17.23 -11.54 -35.91
C THR A 262 17.68 -10.92 -34.57
N GLU A 263 18.41 -9.81 -34.61
CA GLU A 263 18.81 -9.10 -33.38
C GLU A 263 17.60 -8.60 -32.60
N GLU A 264 16.57 -8.08 -33.28
CA GLU A 264 15.34 -7.59 -32.66
C GLU A 264 14.54 -8.72 -32.01
N GLN A 265 14.44 -9.88 -32.68
CA GLN A 265 13.75 -11.03 -32.13
C GLN A 265 14.49 -11.62 -30.92
N LEU A 266 15.83 -11.70 -30.97
CA LEU A 266 16.61 -12.16 -29.82
C LEU A 266 16.46 -11.20 -28.63
N LYS A 267 16.47 -9.89 -28.89
CA LYS A 267 16.23 -8.89 -27.85
C LYS A 267 14.87 -9.07 -27.19
N ALA A 268 13.83 -9.34 -27.98
CA ALA A 268 12.49 -9.65 -27.45
C ALA A 268 12.47 -10.97 -26.64
N ASP A 269 13.17 -12.02 -27.09
CA ASP A 269 13.32 -13.27 -26.35
C ASP A 269 14.05 -13.05 -25.01
N ILE A 270 15.08 -12.21 -24.97
CA ILE A 270 15.81 -11.83 -23.74
C ILE A 270 14.89 -11.06 -22.79
N GLU A 271 14.13 -10.08 -23.28
CA GLU A 271 13.17 -9.33 -22.46
C GLU A 271 12.08 -10.24 -21.87
N LEU A 272 11.51 -11.14 -22.68
CA LEU A 272 10.56 -12.16 -22.21
C LEU A 272 11.17 -13.01 -21.09
N LYS A 273 12.39 -13.49 -21.29
CA LYS A 273 13.07 -14.30 -20.28
C LYS A 273 13.37 -13.50 -19.00
N LEU A 274 13.83 -12.25 -19.12
CA LEU A 274 14.20 -11.43 -17.96
C LEU A 274 12.98 -10.98 -17.16
N ARG A 275 11.90 -10.59 -17.82
CA ARG A 275 10.71 -10.01 -17.18
C ARG A 275 9.63 -11.02 -16.85
N VAL A 276 9.42 -12.03 -17.70
CA VAL A 276 8.40 -13.05 -17.50
C VAL A 276 8.94 -14.21 -16.68
N ALA A 277 9.92 -14.95 -17.20
CA ALA A 277 10.46 -16.11 -16.50
C ALA A 277 11.24 -15.71 -15.23
N ASN A 278 12.37 -15.02 -15.41
CA ASN A 278 13.23 -14.61 -14.31
C ASN A 278 12.58 -13.55 -13.40
N GLY A 279 11.73 -12.69 -13.96
CA GLY A 279 11.07 -11.62 -13.22
C GLY A 279 10.02 -12.14 -12.24
N THR A 280 9.33 -13.22 -12.57
CA THR A 280 8.44 -13.92 -11.64
C THR A 280 9.21 -14.85 -10.69
N HIS A 281 10.33 -15.42 -11.14
CA HIS A 281 11.16 -16.33 -10.35
C HIS A 281 11.94 -15.65 -9.20
N SER A 282 12.39 -14.40 -9.37
CA SER A 282 13.23 -13.75 -8.35
C SER A 282 12.48 -13.47 -7.04
N PRO A 283 11.27 -12.87 -7.09
CA PRO A 283 10.46 -12.69 -5.89
C PRO A 283 10.07 -14.01 -5.24
N LEU A 284 9.69 -15.00 -6.06
CA LEU A 284 9.40 -16.36 -5.61
C LEU A 284 10.56 -16.93 -4.79
N ALA A 285 11.78 -16.89 -5.33
CA ALA A 285 12.97 -17.39 -4.64
C ALA A 285 13.23 -16.67 -3.31
N SER A 286 12.98 -15.35 -3.22
CA SER A 286 13.10 -14.61 -1.97
C SER A 286 12.07 -15.07 -0.93
N VAL A 287 10.81 -15.31 -1.32
CA VAL A 287 9.78 -15.87 -0.43
C VAL A 287 10.21 -17.25 0.09
N LEU A 288 10.68 -18.11 -0.80
CA LEU A 288 11.12 -19.46 -0.46
C LEU A 288 12.30 -19.44 0.50
N ALA A 289 13.34 -18.66 0.18
CA ALA A 289 14.52 -18.52 1.02
C ALA A 289 14.17 -17.99 2.41
N LEU A 290 13.40 -16.90 2.50
CA LEU A 290 12.99 -16.31 3.79
C LEU A 290 12.10 -17.23 4.64
N ASN A 291 11.33 -18.13 4.01
CA ASN A 291 10.51 -19.12 4.70
C ASN A 291 11.24 -20.45 4.97
N GLY A 292 12.55 -20.53 4.74
CA GLY A 292 13.35 -21.71 5.05
C GLY A 292 13.19 -22.86 4.05
N TYR A 293 12.85 -22.54 2.80
CA TYR A 293 12.77 -23.55 1.75
C TYR A 293 13.93 -23.41 0.77
N SER A 294 14.83 -24.40 0.76
CA SER A 294 16.09 -24.34 0.02
C SER A 294 15.96 -24.55 -1.49
N THR A 295 14.91 -25.22 -1.99
CA THR A 295 14.77 -25.51 -3.43
C THR A 295 13.32 -25.48 -3.93
N THR A 296 13.06 -24.96 -5.14
CA THR A 296 11.71 -24.81 -5.73
C THR A 296 10.86 -26.08 -5.78
N GLY A 297 11.45 -27.26 -5.54
CA GLY A 297 10.72 -28.53 -5.42
C GLY A 297 9.68 -28.56 -4.30
N MET A 298 9.65 -27.61 -3.36
CA MET A 298 8.51 -27.48 -2.43
C MET A 298 7.19 -27.12 -3.15
N LEU A 299 7.26 -26.44 -4.31
CA LEU A 299 6.09 -26.01 -5.07
C LEU A 299 5.32 -27.15 -5.74
N SER A 300 5.93 -28.34 -5.85
CA SER A 300 5.30 -29.53 -6.41
C SER A 300 4.53 -30.35 -5.35
N LYS A 301 4.59 -29.99 -4.07
CA LYS A 301 4.07 -30.80 -2.95
C LYS A 301 2.58 -30.58 -2.65
N GLY A 302 1.93 -29.61 -3.29
CA GLY A 302 0.51 -29.28 -3.05
C GLY A 302 0.21 -28.87 -1.60
N SER A 303 1.16 -28.20 -0.93
CA SER A 303 0.95 -27.66 0.42
C SER A 303 0.27 -26.29 0.37
N GLN A 304 -0.36 -25.88 1.46
CA GLN A 304 -0.96 -24.54 1.56
C GLN A 304 0.06 -23.40 1.31
N ASP A 305 1.31 -23.58 1.76
CA ASP A 305 2.39 -22.65 1.48
C ASP A 305 2.72 -22.61 -0.02
N ALA A 306 2.79 -23.77 -0.69
CA ALA A 306 3.01 -23.84 -2.13
C ALA A 306 1.88 -23.12 -2.89
N ASP A 307 0.62 -23.35 -2.50
CA ASP A 307 -0.54 -22.70 -3.12
C ASP A 307 -0.53 -21.18 -2.95
N ARG A 308 -0.16 -20.68 -1.76
CA ARG A 308 -0.04 -19.23 -1.49
C ARG A 308 1.09 -18.60 -2.31
N ILE A 309 2.24 -19.26 -2.37
CA ILE A 309 3.41 -18.78 -3.11
C ILE A 309 3.11 -18.77 -4.62
N MET A 310 2.49 -19.83 -5.15
CA MET A 310 2.06 -19.88 -6.55
C MET A 310 0.93 -18.89 -6.82
N GLY A 311 0.04 -18.64 -5.86
CA GLY A 311 -1.00 -17.62 -5.95
C GLY A 311 -0.42 -16.21 -6.12
N LEU A 312 0.60 -15.85 -5.34
CA LEU A 312 1.35 -14.60 -5.53
C LEU A 312 1.97 -14.52 -6.93
N LEU A 313 2.58 -15.62 -7.40
CA LEU A 313 3.20 -15.67 -8.72
C LEU A 313 2.17 -15.43 -9.85
N ASP A 314 1.02 -16.10 -9.76
CA ASP A 314 -0.07 -16.00 -10.72
C ASP A 314 -0.69 -14.60 -10.70
N SER A 315 -0.87 -14.03 -9.51
CA SER A 315 -1.35 -12.65 -9.32
C SER A 315 -0.37 -11.63 -9.91
N TYR A 316 0.90 -11.70 -9.53
CA TYR A 316 1.95 -10.81 -10.02
C TYR A 316 2.08 -10.87 -11.55
N TYR A 317 1.98 -12.08 -12.11
CA TYR A 317 1.98 -12.25 -13.55
C TYR A 317 0.82 -11.51 -14.21
N LYS A 318 -0.42 -11.80 -13.78
CA LYS A 318 -1.64 -11.23 -14.36
C LYS A 318 -1.74 -9.72 -14.16
N SER A 319 -1.45 -9.24 -12.96
CA SER A 319 -1.66 -7.85 -12.55
C SER A 319 -0.56 -6.92 -13.06
N SER A 320 0.66 -7.44 -13.24
CA SER A 320 1.86 -6.61 -13.41
C SER A 320 2.67 -7.01 -14.64
N VAL A 321 3.14 -8.26 -14.69
CA VAL A 321 4.09 -8.68 -15.72
C VAL A 321 3.45 -8.74 -17.10
N MET A 322 2.28 -9.37 -17.23
CA MET A 322 1.55 -9.51 -18.48
C MET A 322 1.18 -8.16 -19.11
N PRO A 323 0.46 -7.24 -18.44
CA PRO A 323 0.10 -5.95 -19.03
C PRO A 323 1.33 -5.12 -19.42
N SER A 324 2.37 -5.13 -18.58
CA SER A 324 3.62 -4.44 -18.85
C SER A 324 4.41 -5.05 -20.01
N ALA A 325 4.50 -6.38 -20.10
CA ALA A 325 5.22 -7.07 -21.16
C ALA A 325 4.56 -6.85 -22.52
N VAL A 326 3.23 -6.96 -22.60
CA VAL A 326 2.46 -6.72 -23.83
C VAL A 326 2.60 -5.27 -24.32
N SER A 327 2.71 -4.30 -23.41
CA SER A 327 2.83 -2.89 -23.78
C SER A 327 4.23 -2.48 -24.27
N SER A 328 5.27 -3.24 -23.94
CA SER A 328 6.66 -2.78 -24.08
C SER A 328 7.61 -3.74 -24.78
N ILE A 329 7.25 -5.02 -24.94
CA ILE A 329 8.02 -6.00 -25.69
C ILE A 329 7.34 -6.18 -27.06
N PRO A 330 8.07 -6.11 -28.19
CA PRO A 330 7.50 -6.25 -29.52
C PRO A 330 7.18 -7.72 -29.87
N VAL A 331 6.25 -8.33 -29.15
CA VAL A 331 5.81 -9.73 -29.33
C VAL A 331 4.30 -9.85 -29.20
N GLU A 332 3.73 -10.89 -29.81
CA GLU A 332 2.32 -11.22 -29.64
C GLU A 332 2.01 -11.58 -28.17
N PRO A 333 0.86 -11.19 -27.61
CA PRO A 333 0.47 -11.52 -26.24
C PRO A 333 0.55 -13.02 -25.92
N LEU A 334 0.23 -13.87 -26.91
CA LEU A 334 0.32 -15.32 -26.79
C LEU A 334 1.75 -15.81 -26.49
N ALA A 335 2.77 -15.11 -26.98
CA ALA A 335 4.17 -15.45 -26.69
C ALA A 335 4.54 -15.18 -25.22
N VAL A 336 3.97 -14.13 -24.63
CA VAL A 336 4.12 -13.80 -23.20
C VAL A 336 3.47 -14.89 -22.36
N ASP A 337 2.21 -15.23 -22.64
CA ASP A 337 1.43 -16.28 -21.98
C ASP A 337 2.08 -17.65 -22.08
N SER A 338 2.59 -18.00 -23.28
CA SER A 338 3.30 -19.26 -23.50
C SER A 338 4.61 -19.33 -22.71
N THR A 339 5.34 -18.22 -22.64
CA THR A 339 6.59 -18.14 -21.86
C THR A 339 6.31 -18.33 -20.38
N TYR A 340 5.27 -17.65 -19.86
CA TYR A 340 4.86 -17.79 -18.47
C TYR A 340 4.37 -19.19 -18.15
N SER A 341 3.47 -19.75 -18.96
CA SER A 341 2.90 -21.09 -18.74
C SER A 341 3.98 -22.17 -18.72
N SER A 342 4.91 -22.11 -19.67
CA SER A 342 6.07 -23.01 -19.72
C SER A 342 6.94 -22.85 -18.48
N TRP A 343 7.26 -21.61 -18.08
CA TRP A 343 8.08 -21.34 -16.91
C TRP A 343 7.43 -21.78 -15.61
N ARG A 344 6.14 -21.47 -15.43
CA ARG A 344 5.33 -21.87 -14.27
C ARG A 344 5.34 -23.39 -14.08
N GLN A 345 5.21 -24.16 -15.17
CA GLN A 345 5.30 -25.62 -15.13
C GLN A 345 6.70 -26.08 -14.67
N ARG A 346 7.77 -25.49 -15.20
CA ARG A 346 9.17 -25.80 -14.84
C ARG A 346 9.45 -25.56 -13.35
N LEU A 347 8.88 -24.51 -12.76
CA LEU A 347 9.02 -24.23 -11.32
C LEU A 347 8.43 -25.33 -10.42
N GLN A 348 7.41 -26.05 -10.90
CA GLN A 348 6.74 -27.13 -10.18
C GLN A 348 7.32 -28.53 -10.49
N HIS A 349 8.51 -28.60 -11.10
CA HIS A 349 9.12 -29.88 -11.45
C HIS A 349 9.48 -30.69 -10.19
N PRO A 350 8.90 -31.88 -9.98
CA PRO A 350 9.02 -32.60 -8.70
C PRO A 350 10.43 -33.15 -8.44
N GLY A 351 11.16 -33.50 -9.51
CA GLY A 351 12.51 -34.06 -9.44
C GLY A 351 13.66 -33.05 -9.56
N PHE A 352 13.36 -31.77 -9.85
CA PHE A 352 14.38 -30.85 -10.37
C PHE A 352 14.20 -29.43 -9.81
N GLY A 353 14.23 -29.33 -8.48
CA GLY A 353 14.13 -28.06 -7.76
C GLY A 353 15.39 -27.20 -7.87
N LEU A 354 15.22 -25.91 -8.16
CA LEU A 354 16.30 -24.93 -8.19
C LEU A 354 16.58 -24.35 -6.80
N SER A 355 17.86 -24.12 -6.47
CA SER A 355 18.24 -23.52 -5.18
C SER A 355 17.72 -22.09 -5.03
N SER A 356 16.82 -21.88 -4.05
CA SER A 356 16.23 -20.57 -3.71
C SER A 356 17.32 -19.54 -3.39
N PHE A 357 18.35 -19.94 -2.66
CA PHE A 357 19.47 -19.06 -2.28
C PHE A 357 20.33 -18.69 -3.49
N PHE A 358 20.69 -19.65 -4.34
CA PHE A 358 21.45 -19.38 -5.57
C PHE A 358 20.70 -18.41 -6.49
N ILE A 359 19.37 -18.51 -6.57
CA ILE A 359 18.55 -17.58 -7.34
C ILE A 359 18.52 -16.19 -6.70
N CYS A 360 18.66 -16.06 -5.38
CA CYS A 360 18.69 -14.77 -4.68
C CYS A 360 20.03 -14.03 -4.78
N GLN A 361 21.09 -14.62 -5.36
CA GLN A 361 22.35 -13.89 -5.58
C GLN A 361 22.10 -12.57 -6.35
N ASN A 362 22.82 -11.50 -6.02
CA ASN A 362 22.68 -10.19 -6.66
C ASN A 362 21.22 -9.68 -6.69
N ALA A 363 20.42 -9.93 -5.64
CA ALA A 363 19.00 -9.56 -5.59
C ALA A 363 18.77 -8.07 -5.89
N ALA A 364 19.63 -7.16 -5.40
CA ALA A 364 19.49 -5.73 -5.63
C ALA A 364 19.54 -5.36 -7.13
N GLN A 365 20.53 -5.87 -7.86
CA GLN A 365 20.64 -5.69 -9.32
C GLN A 365 19.45 -6.30 -10.05
N LYS A 366 18.93 -7.44 -9.57
CA LYS A 366 17.76 -8.09 -10.14
C LYS A 366 16.48 -7.26 -10.02
N VAL A 367 16.36 -6.40 -9.01
CA VAL A 367 15.25 -5.44 -8.93
C VAL A 367 15.27 -4.53 -10.17
N GLY A 368 16.43 -3.94 -10.50
CA GLY A 368 16.58 -3.02 -11.63
C GLY A 368 16.42 -3.66 -13.00
N VAL A 369 16.86 -4.90 -13.18
CA VAL A 369 16.76 -5.57 -14.51
C VAL A 369 15.50 -6.42 -14.69
N ARG A 370 14.73 -6.72 -13.64
CA ARG A 370 13.55 -7.61 -13.72
C ARG A 370 12.25 -7.00 -13.20
N ILE A 371 12.30 -6.19 -12.15
CA ILE A 371 11.09 -5.61 -11.53
C ILE A 371 10.83 -4.20 -12.04
N VAL A 372 11.83 -3.32 -12.03
CA VAL A 372 11.67 -1.92 -12.48
C VAL A 372 11.18 -1.80 -13.93
N PRO A 373 11.64 -2.61 -14.90
CA PRO A 373 11.10 -2.57 -16.25
C PRO A 373 9.61 -2.94 -16.29
N THR A 374 9.18 -3.84 -15.41
CA THR A 374 7.76 -4.19 -15.24
C THR A 374 6.98 -2.99 -14.72
N VAL A 375 7.43 -2.35 -13.64
CA VAL A 375 6.78 -1.15 -13.06
C VAL A 375 6.73 0.00 -14.06
N ASN A 376 7.82 0.26 -14.78
CA ASN A 376 7.89 1.34 -15.77
C ASN A 376 6.97 1.13 -16.97
N GLY A 377 6.55 -0.11 -17.26
CA GLY A 377 5.58 -0.43 -18.32
C GLY A 377 4.12 -0.37 -17.87
N LEU A 378 3.84 -0.01 -16.60
CA LEU A 378 2.51 0.17 -16.03
C LEU A 378 2.20 1.66 -15.82
N ASP A 379 0.91 1.99 -15.73
CA ASP A 379 0.45 3.33 -15.35
C ASP A 379 0.71 3.63 -13.86
N SER A 380 0.66 2.61 -13.02
CA SER A 380 0.94 2.72 -11.58
C SER A 380 1.42 1.38 -11.01
N PRO A 381 2.29 1.38 -9.97
CA PRO A 381 2.74 0.17 -9.31
C PRO A 381 1.59 -0.63 -8.70
N THR A 382 1.67 -1.96 -8.79
CA THR A 382 0.68 -2.87 -8.19
C THR A 382 1.09 -3.32 -6.78
N VAL A 383 0.13 -3.84 -6.02
CA VAL A 383 0.39 -4.50 -4.72
C VAL A 383 1.44 -5.60 -4.86
N ASP A 384 1.35 -6.44 -5.90
CA ASP A 384 2.26 -7.55 -6.13
C ASP A 384 3.70 -7.08 -6.40
N CYS A 385 3.89 -5.98 -7.15
CA CYS A 385 5.20 -5.35 -7.35
C CYS A 385 5.80 -4.93 -6.00
N CYS A 386 4.99 -4.27 -5.17
CA CYS A 386 5.41 -3.77 -3.86
C CYS A 386 5.80 -4.91 -2.90
N VAL A 387 4.95 -5.94 -2.78
CA VAL A 387 5.22 -7.13 -1.96
C VAL A 387 6.49 -7.83 -2.43
N SER A 388 6.61 -8.05 -3.74
CA SER A 388 7.75 -8.74 -4.36
C SER A 388 9.08 -8.02 -4.09
N THR A 389 9.13 -6.71 -4.31
CA THR A 389 10.34 -5.93 -4.03
C THR A 389 10.63 -5.87 -2.53
N ALA A 390 9.61 -5.73 -1.68
CA ALA A 390 9.80 -5.74 -0.23
C ALA A 390 10.44 -7.04 0.27
N LEU A 391 10.03 -8.20 -0.27
CA LEU A 391 10.63 -9.51 0.05
C LEU A 391 12.09 -9.60 -0.41
N MET A 392 12.41 -9.07 -1.59
CA MET A 392 13.79 -9.01 -2.08
C MET A 392 14.66 -8.10 -1.19
N LEU A 393 14.13 -6.96 -0.73
CA LEU A 393 14.83 -6.09 0.22
C LEU A 393 14.98 -6.75 1.60
N MET A 394 13.96 -7.47 2.09
CA MET A 394 14.06 -8.25 3.32
C MET A 394 15.15 -9.32 3.27
N PHE A 395 15.38 -9.95 2.10
CA PHE A 395 16.50 -10.86 1.90
C PHE A 395 17.87 -10.14 1.96
N LEU A 396 17.91 -8.85 1.59
CA LEU A 396 19.11 -8.01 1.63
C LEU A 396 19.31 -7.29 2.97
N THR A 397 18.45 -7.51 3.97
CA THR A 397 18.55 -6.88 5.28
C THR A 397 19.34 -7.77 6.25
N PRO A 398 20.51 -7.34 6.75
CA PRO A 398 21.30 -8.15 7.66
C PRO A 398 20.72 -8.21 9.08
N GLU A 399 21.13 -9.21 9.86
CA GLU A 399 20.75 -9.36 11.28
C GLU A 399 21.54 -8.43 12.21
N ALA A 400 22.77 -8.09 11.83
CA ALA A 400 23.69 -7.26 12.60
C ALA A 400 24.46 -6.31 11.67
N GLU A 401 24.99 -5.23 12.27
CA GLU A 401 25.87 -4.28 11.59
C GLU A 401 27.14 -4.97 11.11
N ASN A 402 27.63 -4.61 9.92
CA ASN A 402 28.81 -5.23 9.36
C ASN A 402 30.07 -4.68 10.05
N GLY A 403 30.85 -5.56 10.70
CA GLY A 403 32.09 -5.22 11.41
C GLY A 403 33.30 -4.86 10.53
N GLY A 404 33.09 -4.45 9.28
CA GLY A 404 34.12 -3.91 8.38
C GLY A 404 34.54 -4.82 7.20
N GLY A 405 34.46 -4.26 5.98
CA GLY A 405 35.44 -4.44 4.89
C GLY A 405 35.19 -5.48 3.78
N GLY A 406 34.25 -6.42 3.91
CA GLY A 406 34.18 -7.58 3.00
C GLY A 406 33.04 -7.64 1.97
N GLY A 407 32.10 -6.69 1.98
CA GLY A 407 30.90 -6.70 1.12
C GLY A 407 29.98 -7.93 1.29
N THR A 408 30.22 -8.74 2.32
CA THR A 408 29.48 -9.96 2.67
C THR A 408 28.72 -9.71 3.96
N TYR A 409 27.45 -10.06 3.96
CA TYR A 409 26.47 -9.78 5.02
C TYR A 409 25.83 -11.06 5.50
N GLN A 410 25.33 -11.09 6.74
CA GLN A 410 24.59 -12.22 7.30
C GLN A 410 23.10 -11.86 7.45
N GLY A 411 22.24 -12.57 6.75
CA GLY A 411 20.78 -12.49 6.87
C GLY A 411 20.20 -13.63 7.72
N LYS A 412 18.89 -13.54 8.00
CA LYS A 412 18.14 -14.52 8.79
C LYS A 412 16.83 -14.89 8.11
N ALA A 413 16.58 -16.19 7.98
CA ALA A 413 15.35 -16.78 7.47
C ALA A 413 14.71 -17.69 8.54
N LYS A 414 13.53 -18.24 8.25
CA LYS A 414 12.93 -19.30 9.07
C LYS A 414 13.84 -20.53 9.08
N LYS A 415 13.92 -21.22 10.23
CA LYS A 415 14.70 -22.46 10.39
C LYS A 415 14.25 -23.52 9.37
N TRP A 416 15.20 -24.23 8.77
CA TRP A 416 14.94 -25.39 7.91
C TRP A 416 15.69 -26.63 8.42
N GLU A 417 15.22 -27.82 8.07
CA GLU A 417 15.76 -29.08 8.56
C GLU A 417 16.92 -29.58 7.68
N GLY A 418 18.04 -29.97 8.31
CA GLY A 418 18.79 -31.15 7.86
C GLY A 418 20.00 -30.99 6.92
N GLN A 419 20.78 -29.90 6.93
CA GLN A 419 22.06 -29.88 6.18
C GLN A 419 23.21 -29.13 6.88
N GLU A 420 24.43 -29.63 6.65
CA GLU A 420 25.71 -28.95 6.89
C GLU A 420 25.78 -27.61 6.12
N GLU A 421 26.77 -26.77 6.42
CA GLU A 421 26.99 -25.50 5.70
C GLU A 421 27.17 -25.75 4.20
N GLU A 422 26.26 -25.23 3.36
CA GLU A 422 26.34 -25.31 1.90
C GLU A 422 26.73 -23.94 1.32
N GLU A 423 27.76 -23.89 0.47
CA GLU A 423 28.16 -22.71 -0.29
C GLU A 423 27.55 -22.77 -1.70
N TYR A 424 26.65 -21.84 -2.01
CA TYR A 424 26.00 -21.76 -3.32
C TYR A 424 26.77 -20.91 -4.32
N ALA A 425 27.50 -19.90 -3.82
CA ALA A 425 28.42 -19.05 -4.56
C ALA A 425 29.43 -18.42 -3.59
N PRO A 426 30.59 -17.91 -4.06
CA PRO A 426 31.58 -17.27 -3.19
C PRO A 426 30.99 -16.18 -2.28
N GLY A 427 30.86 -16.45 -0.98
CA GLY A 427 30.23 -15.55 0.01
C GLY A 427 28.69 -15.55 0.04
N LEU A 428 28.07 -16.62 -0.48
CA LEU A 428 26.67 -16.98 -0.32
C LEU A 428 26.61 -18.41 0.24
N THR A 429 26.62 -18.49 1.56
CA THR A 429 26.57 -19.72 2.34
C THR A 429 25.28 -19.80 3.14
N CYS A 430 24.88 -21.02 3.47
CA CYS A 430 23.63 -21.28 4.16
C CYS A 430 23.88 -22.31 5.27
N LYS A 431 23.51 -21.99 6.51
CA LYS A 431 23.64 -22.90 7.66
C LYS A 431 22.26 -23.31 8.17
N GLY A 432 21.97 -24.61 8.16
CA GLY A 432 20.68 -25.14 8.60
C GLY A 432 20.33 -24.81 10.06
N GLU A 433 21.34 -24.77 10.94
CA GLU A 433 21.12 -24.44 12.35
C GLU A 433 20.93 -22.93 12.55
N GLY A 434 19.69 -22.52 12.87
CA GLY A 434 19.34 -21.13 13.19
C GLY A 434 18.86 -20.29 12.00
N GLY A 435 18.78 -20.84 10.79
CA GLY A 435 18.24 -20.16 9.60
C GLY A 435 19.11 -19.03 9.07
N LYS A 436 20.43 -19.10 9.31
CA LYS A 436 21.38 -18.05 8.92
C LYS A 436 21.91 -18.28 7.51
N TYR A 437 22.01 -17.21 6.73
CA TYR A 437 22.65 -17.23 5.41
C TYR A 437 23.57 -16.03 5.23
N THR A 438 24.56 -16.14 4.36
CA THR A 438 25.39 -15.01 3.93
C THR A 438 25.00 -14.56 2.53
N PHE A 439 25.18 -13.28 2.21
CA PHE A 439 24.96 -12.76 0.86
C PHE A 439 25.91 -11.59 0.58
N LYS A 440 26.13 -11.28 -0.69
CA LYS A 440 26.91 -10.12 -1.12
C LYS A 440 26.04 -9.08 -1.81
N CYS A 441 26.34 -7.81 -1.54
CA CYS A 441 25.73 -6.68 -2.23
C CYS A 441 26.68 -5.49 -2.18
N ALA A 442 27.00 -4.96 -3.36
CA ALA A 442 27.83 -3.76 -3.52
C ALA A 442 27.03 -2.54 -4.02
N CYS A 443 25.69 -2.60 -3.95
CA CYS A 443 24.84 -1.48 -4.34
C CYS A 443 24.91 -0.39 -3.28
N GLU A 444 25.08 0.85 -3.72
CA GLU A 444 25.13 2.04 -2.87
C GLU A 444 23.82 2.82 -2.96
N VAL A 445 23.50 3.56 -1.89
CA VAL A 445 22.33 4.44 -1.78
C VAL A 445 22.69 5.66 -0.95
N GLU A 446 22.17 6.83 -1.36
CA GLU A 446 22.24 8.04 -0.55
C GLU A 446 21.18 7.99 0.55
N ALA A 447 21.56 8.12 1.82
CA ALA A 447 20.62 8.22 2.93
C ALA A 447 21.26 8.94 4.13
N GLY A 448 20.51 9.82 4.79
CA GLY A 448 21.02 10.55 5.95
C GLY A 448 22.22 11.44 5.62
N GLY A 449 22.30 11.94 4.38
CA GLY A 449 23.37 12.79 3.88
C GLY A 449 24.70 12.08 3.61
N LYS A 450 24.71 10.75 3.45
CA LYS A 450 25.89 9.95 3.14
C LYS A 450 25.56 8.86 2.10
N THR A 451 26.56 8.47 1.32
CA THR A 451 26.54 7.25 0.50
C THR A 451 26.80 6.02 1.40
N LEU A 452 25.87 5.08 1.42
CA LEU A 452 25.94 3.85 2.21
C LEU A 452 25.72 2.63 1.31
N ASN A 453 26.26 1.47 1.69
CA ASN A 453 25.82 0.22 1.06
C ASN A 453 24.36 -0.04 1.41
N LEU A 454 23.57 -0.51 0.45
CA LEU A 454 22.14 -0.78 0.60
C LEU A 454 21.82 -1.67 1.82
N PRO A 455 22.53 -2.79 2.10
CA PRO A 455 22.25 -3.61 3.29
C PRO A 455 22.48 -2.87 4.61
N ASP A 456 23.50 -2.02 4.69
CA ASP A 456 23.80 -1.20 5.87
C ASP A 456 22.70 -0.14 6.08
N ALA A 457 22.27 0.52 4.99
CA ALA A 457 21.17 1.47 5.03
C ALA A 457 19.84 0.82 5.45
N LEU A 458 19.52 -0.37 4.94
CA LEU A 458 18.33 -1.15 5.33
C LEU A 458 18.38 -1.60 6.80
N PHE A 459 19.56 -1.98 7.30
CA PHE A 459 19.77 -2.32 8.71
C PHE A 459 19.55 -1.12 9.62
N MET A 460 20.16 0.02 9.29
CA MET A 460 19.99 1.28 10.02
C MET A 460 18.54 1.74 9.99
N ALA A 461 17.86 1.66 8.85
CA ALA A 461 16.43 1.98 8.72
C ALA A 461 15.57 1.07 9.60
N ARG A 462 15.82 -0.25 9.59
CA ARG A 462 15.13 -1.21 10.47
C ARG A 462 15.31 -0.91 11.96
N ARG A 463 16.43 -0.28 12.35
CA ARG A 463 16.72 0.17 13.71
C ARG A 463 16.19 1.57 14.04
N GLY A 464 15.54 2.24 13.09
CA GLY A 464 15.04 3.61 13.24
C GLY A 464 16.11 4.70 13.15
N ALA A 465 17.34 4.37 12.72
CA ALA A 465 18.43 5.34 12.59
C ALA A 465 18.38 6.12 11.25
N LEU A 466 17.66 5.61 10.26
CA LEU A 466 17.43 6.25 8.95
C LEU A 466 15.96 6.13 8.56
N SER A 467 15.51 7.03 7.67
CA SER A 467 14.19 6.92 7.06
C SER A 467 14.17 5.77 6.05
N LEU A 468 13.33 4.75 6.28
CA LEU A 468 13.15 3.65 5.33
C LEU A 468 12.67 4.16 3.96
N LEU A 469 11.77 5.14 3.94
CA LEU A 469 11.23 5.71 2.71
C LEU A 469 12.34 6.37 1.88
N GLU A 470 13.25 7.11 2.52
CA GLU A 470 14.39 7.73 1.85
C GLU A 470 15.30 6.66 1.21
N VAL A 471 15.67 5.63 1.99
CA VAL A 471 16.52 4.52 1.52
C VAL A 471 15.88 3.82 0.32
N VAL A 472 14.62 3.42 0.44
CA VAL A 472 13.92 2.69 -0.63
C VAL A 472 13.73 3.55 -1.87
N LYS A 473 13.31 4.81 -1.70
CA LYS A 473 13.12 5.74 -2.81
C LYS A 473 14.42 5.99 -3.58
N ASN A 474 15.52 6.27 -2.87
CA ASN A 474 16.81 6.53 -3.51
C ASN A 474 17.38 5.27 -4.17
N PHE A 475 17.18 4.10 -3.58
CA PHE A 475 17.51 2.83 -4.23
C PHE A 475 16.73 2.63 -5.54
N LEU A 476 15.40 2.78 -5.51
CA LEU A 476 14.53 2.60 -6.68
C LEU A 476 14.79 3.65 -7.77
N SER A 477 15.11 4.88 -7.38
CA SER A 477 15.56 5.93 -8.30
C SER A 477 16.88 5.54 -8.97
N GLY A 478 17.85 5.02 -8.21
CA GLY A 478 19.11 4.50 -8.76
C GLY A 478 18.93 3.32 -9.71
N GLN A 479 17.84 2.56 -9.56
CA GLN A 479 17.42 1.51 -10.50
C GLN A 479 16.64 2.03 -11.73
N LYS A 480 16.50 3.35 -11.90
CA LYS A 480 15.78 4.01 -13.01
C LYS A 480 14.27 3.76 -13.03
N THR A 481 13.63 3.78 -11.87
CA THR A 481 12.16 3.85 -11.77
C THR A 481 11.67 5.21 -12.27
N LYS A 482 10.58 5.26 -13.04
CA LYS A 482 9.98 6.53 -13.50
C LYS A 482 9.48 7.39 -12.34
N ASP A 483 9.60 8.71 -12.47
CA ASP A 483 9.27 9.68 -11.41
C ASP A 483 7.79 9.63 -10.98
N ASP A 484 6.88 9.40 -11.93
CA ASP A 484 5.44 9.30 -11.70
C ASP A 484 5.03 8.07 -10.88
N ALA A 485 5.81 6.97 -10.98
CA ALA A 485 5.61 5.74 -10.23
C ALA A 485 6.42 5.68 -8.93
N LEU A 486 7.51 6.45 -8.82
CA LEU A 486 8.53 6.30 -7.79
C LEU A 486 7.98 6.42 -6.37
N GLU A 487 7.20 7.46 -6.08
CA GLU A 487 6.66 7.71 -4.73
C GLU A 487 5.70 6.62 -4.28
N VAL A 488 4.76 6.23 -5.15
CA VAL A 488 3.78 5.19 -4.86
C VAL A 488 4.48 3.85 -4.69
N PHE A 489 5.45 3.54 -5.54
CA PHE A 489 6.18 2.28 -5.47
C PHE A 489 7.00 2.18 -4.19
N ALA A 490 7.77 3.22 -3.87
CA ALA A 490 8.58 3.28 -2.66
C ALA A 490 7.70 3.16 -1.41
N GLY A 491 6.59 3.92 -1.34
CA GLY A 491 5.64 3.83 -0.25
C GLY A 491 5.07 2.42 -0.04
N GLY A 492 4.68 1.75 -1.12
CA GLY A 492 4.16 0.37 -1.02
C GLY A 492 5.22 -0.66 -0.66
N VAL A 493 6.44 -0.50 -1.16
CA VAL A 493 7.57 -1.35 -0.74
C VAL A 493 7.85 -1.15 0.76
N CYS A 494 7.87 0.09 1.26
CA CYS A 494 8.05 0.38 2.67
C CYS A 494 6.93 -0.23 3.53
N TYR A 495 5.67 -0.15 3.08
CA TYR A 495 4.54 -0.73 3.78
C TYR A 495 4.74 -2.23 4.04
N PHE A 496 5.00 -3.02 2.99
CA PHE A 496 5.19 -4.46 3.16
C PHE A 496 6.51 -4.81 3.87
N TYR A 497 7.58 -4.05 3.62
CA TYR A 497 8.85 -4.23 4.31
C TYR A 497 8.69 -4.06 5.82
N GLU A 498 8.01 -3.01 6.28
CA GLU A 498 7.75 -2.78 7.71
C GLU A 498 6.99 -3.95 8.34
N ARG A 499 5.96 -4.47 7.66
CA ARG A 499 5.23 -5.66 8.15
C ARG A 499 6.17 -6.83 8.40
N PHE A 500 6.99 -7.18 7.42
CA PHE A 500 7.94 -8.29 7.54
C PHE A 500 9.02 -8.00 8.58
N ALA A 501 9.55 -6.77 8.62
CA ALA A 501 10.60 -6.37 9.56
C ALA A 501 10.14 -6.37 11.02
N LYS A 502 8.86 -6.04 11.25
CA LYS A 502 8.19 -6.05 12.57
C LYS A 502 7.61 -7.42 12.94
N GLY A 503 7.68 -8.40 12.04
CA GLY A 503 7.46 -9.82 12.33
C GLY A 503 6.15 -10.41 11.81
N ASP A 504 5.38 -9.70 10.99
CA ASP A 504 4.23 -10.30 10.32
C ASP A 504 4.70 -11.49 9.49
N LYS A 505 4.01 -12.62 9.63
CA LYS A 505 4.38 -13.84 8.90
C LYS A 505 4.13 -13.62 7.41
N ILE A 506 5.16 -13.86 6.60
CA ILE A 506 5.10 -13.70 5.15
C ILE A 506 3.85 -14.40 4.57
N MET A 507 3.61 -15.66 4.92
CA MET A 507 2.47 -16.43 4.40
C MET A 507 1.10 -15.87 4.76
N ASP A 508 0.98 -15.21 5.92
CA ASP A 508 -0.29 -14.61 6.33
C ASP A 508 -0.54 -13.31 5.55
N VAL A 509 0.51 -12.51 5.33
CA VAL A 509 0.44 -11.33 4.46
C VAL A 509 0.14 -11.73 3.01
N LEU A 510 0.76 -12.80 2.50
CA LEU A 510 0.46 -13.32 1.16
C LEU A 510 -1.01 -13.75 1.03
N ALA A 511 -1.55 -14.41 2.05
CA ALA A 511 -2.97 -14.77 2.08
C ALA A 511 -3.90 -13.54 2.12
N GLU A 512 -3.48 -12.46 2.78
CA GLU A 512 -4.25 -11.21 2.88
C GLU A 512 -4.31 -10.44 1.56
N VAL A 513 -3.23 -10.43 0.78
CA VAL A 513 -3.15 -9.73 -0.52
C VAL A 513 -3.66 -10.60 -1.67
N GLN A 514 -3.82 -11.91 -1.46
CA GLN A 514 -4.36 -12.80 -2.47
C GLN A 514 -5.78 -12.36 -2.88
N GLY A 515 -6.00 -12.15 -4.17
CA GLY A 515 -7.26 -11.63 -4.71
C GLY A 515 -7.46 -10.12 -4.57
N LYS A 516 -6.48 -9.39 -4.01
CA LYS A 516 -6.44 -7.92 -3.98
C LYS A 516 -5.57 -7.37 -5.12
N GLU A 517 -5.83 -7.85 -6.33
CA GLU A 517 -5.09 -7.46 -7.53
C GLU A 517 -5.31 -5.97 -7.87
N GLY A 518 -4.28 -5.28 -8.37
CA GLY A 518 -4.39 -3.92 -8.88
C GLY A 518 -3.36 -2.94 -8.31
N VAL A 519 -3.61 -1.65 -8.58
CA VAL A 519 -2.76 -0.53 -8.15
C VAL A 519 -2.62 -0.54 -6.64
N PHE A 520 -1.38 -0.40 -6.15
CA PHE A 520 -1.14 -0.20 -4.74
C PHE A 520 -1.77 1.12 -4.31
N VAL A 521 -2.81 1.01 -3.48
CA VAL A 521 -3.35 2.11 -2.71
C VAL A 521 -2.91 1.87 -1.28
N ASP A 522 -2.13 2.82 -0.76
CA ASP A 522 -1.48 2.81 0.56
C ASP A 522 -2.30 2.06 1.64
N GLY A 523 -1.72 0.98 2.18
CA GLY A 523 -2.40 0.01 3.05
C GLY A 523 -2.61 -1.40 2.48
N GLY A 524 -2.35 -1.62 1.19
CA GLY A 524 -2.54 -2.92 0.53
C GLY A 524 -4.01 -3.31 0.30
N GLY A 525 -4.95 -2.40 0.56
CA GLY A 525 -6.36 -2.56 0.21
C GLY A 525 -6.56 -2.16 -1.26
N THR A 526 -6.97 -3.10 -2.11
CA THR A 526 -7.50 -2.75 -3.43
C THR A 526 -9.01 -2.79 -3.39
N ASP A 527 -9.61 -1.67 -3.79
CA ASP A 527 -10.94 -1.66 -4.40
C ASP A 527 -10.86 -0.64 -5.53
N ALA A 528 -10.41 -1.11 -6.69
CA ALA A 528 -10.27 -0.30 -7.88
C ALA A 528 -11.68 0.05 -8.43
N LYS A 529 -12.27 1.11 -7.88
CA LYS A 529 -13.27 1.91 -8.59
C LYS A 529 -12.79 3.36 -8.64
N ALA A 530 -12.10 3.64 -9.75
CA ALA A 530 -11.98 4.92 -10.44
C ALA A 530 -12.12 6.21 -9.60
N VAL A 531 -11.01 6.92 -9.43
CA VAL A 531 -11.02 8.39 -9.57
C VAL A 531 -10.02 8.73 -10.66
N ALA A 532 -10.52 8.88 -11.88
CA ALA A 532 -9.80 9.49 -12.97
C ALA A 532 -9.50 10.96 -12.60
N GLY A 533 -8.26 11.39 -12.77
CA GLY A 533 -7.84 12.78 -12.60
C GLY A 533 -6.38 12.90 -12.21
N SER A 534 -5.52 12.88 -13.20
CA SER A 534 -4.11 13.28 -13.13
C SER A 534 -3.95 14.70 -12.59
N GLU A 535 -2.92 14.88 -11.75
CA GLU A 535 -1.90 15.94 -11.81
C GLU A 535 -1.41 16.32 -10.41
N SER A 536 -0.10 16.54 -10.35
CA SER A 536 0.68 17.07 -9.24
C SER A 536 0.02 18.27 -8.58
N ASP A 537 -0.10 18.28 -7.25
CA ASP A 537 0.51 19.35 -6.44
C ASP A 537 0.30 19.20 -4.93
N SER A 538 1.25 19.81 -4.26
CA SER A 538 1.52 19.91 -2.82
C SER A 538 0.45 20.68 -2.01
N PHE A 539 -0.72 20.08 -1.73
CA PHE A 539 -1.63 20.60 -0.68
C PHE A 539 -2.36 19.50 0.13
N TYR A 540 -1.69 18.37 0.37
CA TYR A 540 -2.24 17.25 1.13
C TYR A 540 -2.22 17.49 2.65
N TYR A 541 -3.12 18.36 3.13
CA TYR A 541 -3.47 18.40 4.56
C TYR A 541 -4.80 17.73 4.90
N LEU A 542 -5.60 17.26 3.93
CA LEU A 542 -6.92 16.70 4.23
C LEU A 542 -7.32 15.49 3.37
N HIS A 543 -6.40 14.86 2.64
CA HIS A 543 -6.66 13.59 1.94
C HIS A 543 -5.66 12.55 2.39
N TYR A 544 -6.03 11.74 3.37
CA TYR A 544 -5.35 10.47 3.60
C TYR A 544 -6.43 9.43 3.87
N LYS A 545 -6.92 8.81 2.80
CA LYS A 545 -7.84 7.67 2.83
C LYS A 545 -7.03 6.46 2.41
N ARG A 546 -6.33 5.84 3.36
CA ARG A 546 -5.22 4.92 3.03
C ARG A 546 -5.13 3.90 4.15
N SER A 547 -5.72 2.73 3.90
CA SER A 547 -6.00 1.68 4.89
C SER A 547 -4.80 1.51 5.83
N PRO A 548 -4.97 1.72 7.13
CA PRO A 548 -3.83 1.62 8.02
C PRO A 548 -3.47 0.14 8.14
N PHE A 549 -2.28 -0.19 8.66
CA PHE A 549 -1.89 -1.60 8.86
C PHE A 549 -3.05 -2.37 9.53
N PRO A 550 -3.39 -3.60 9.11
CA PRO A 550 -4.47 -4.37 9.73
C PRO A 550 -4.29 -4.47 11.25
N ASP A 551 -5.38 -4.55 12.02
CA ASP A 551 -5.32 -4.58 13.50
C ASP A 551 -4.45 -5.73 14.05
N HIS A 552 -4.36 -6.83 13.30
CA HIS A 552 -3.53 -7.98 13.65
C HIS A 552 -2.05 -7.81 13.29
N SER A 553 -1.68 -6.76 12.55
CA SER A 553 -0.28 -6.50 12.18
C SER A 553 0.54 -6.16 13.41
N LEU A 554 1.71 -6.77 13.48
CA LEU A 554 2.71 -6.55 14.52
C LEU A 554 3.40 -5.19 14.36
N VAL A 555 3.27 -4.50 13.22
CA VAL A 555 3.75 -3.12 13.09
C VAL A 555 3.13 -2.24 14.16
N LEU A 556 1.85 -2.43 14.47
CA LEU A 556 1.15 -1.61 15.45
C LEU A 556 1.66 -1.84 16.87
N SER A 557 1.94 -3.09 17.26
CA SER A 557 2.43 -3.41 18.60
C SER A 557 3.93 -3.28 18.78
N ASN A 558 4.71 -3.43 17.71
CA ASN A 558 6.17 -3.46 17.74
C ASN A 558 6.79 -2.14 17.26
N THR A 559 5.96 -1.13 16.97
CA THR A 559 6.38 0.25 16.74
C THR A 559 6.04 1.05 17.98
N GLU A 560 7.07 1.32 18.77
CA GLU A 560 7.01 2.17 19.95
C GLU A 560 7.35 3.60 19.54
N LEU A 561 6.52 4.55 19.94
CA LEU A 561 6.82 5.97 19.84
C LEU A 561 7.65 6.35 21.07
N THR A 562 8.79 6.98 20.84
CA THR A 562 9.79 7.28 21.86
C THR A 562 10.17 8.76 21.84
N PRO A 563 10.89 9.29 22.85
CA PRO A 563 11.42 10.65 22.81
C PRO A 563 12.33 10.95 21.63
N SER A 564 12.96 9.93 21.02
CA SER A 564 13.80 10.07 19.84
C SER A 564 13.02 10.05 18.52
N THR A 565 11.71 9.74 18.55
CA THR A 565 10.86 9.75 17.36
C THR A 565 10.75 11.18 16.84
N SER A 566 11.05 11.38 15.55
CA SER A 566 11.00 12.72 14.96
C SER A 566 9.58 13.28 14.93
N SER A 567 9.42 14.60 15.01
CA SER A 567 8.08 15.23 14.95
C SER A 567 7.36 14.93 13.63
N SER A 568 8.09 14.78 12.52
CA SER A 568 7.53 14.38 11.23
C SER A 568 7.01 12.94 11.22
N GLU A 569 7.74 12.02 11.83
CA GLU A 569 7.36 10.61 11.93
C GLU A 569 6.15 10.43 12.84
N MET A 570 6.17 11.05 14.03
CA MET A 570 5.04 11.05 14.95
C MET A 570 3.78 11.64 14.30
N LEU A 571 3.93 12.77 13.60
CA LEU A 571 2.83 13.37 12.84
C LEU A 571 2.33 12.43 11.73
N GLY A 572 3.22 11.66 11.09
CA GLY A 572 2.86 10.65 10.09
C GLY A 572 1.96 9.56 10.68
N TRP A 573 2.36 8.98 11.81
CA TRP A 573 1.57 7.98 12.53
C TRP A 573 0.21 8.54 12.98
N VAL A 574 0.20 9.70 13.65
CA VAL A 574 -1.04 10.33 14.13
C VAL A 574 -1.98 10.68 12.97
N LYS A 575 -1.45 11.24 11.87
CA LYS A 575 -2.27 11.53 10.68
C LYS A 575 -2.88 10.26 10.10
N SER A 576 -2.09 9.19 9.99
CA SER A 576 -2.57 7.91 9.46
C SER A 576 -3.72 7.37 10.31
N GLU A 577 -3.54 7.29 11.62
CA GLU A 577 -4.54 6.72 12.52
C GLU A 577 -5.80 7.60 12.60
N VAL A 578 -5.65 8.93 12.70
CA VAL A 578 -6.80 9.87 12.75
C VAL A 578 -7.60 9.89 11.44
N ALA A 579 -6.93 9.80 10.30
CA ALA A 579 -7.61 9.88 9.01
C ALA A 579 -8.40 8.60 8.68
N ASN A 580 -7.94 7.45 9.18
CA ASN A 580 -8.58 6.14 8.99
C ASN A 580 -9.59 5.76 10.07
N ALA A 581 -9.69 6.53 11.15
CA ALA A 581 -10.64 6.27 12.22
C ALA A 581 -12.09 6.42 11.74
N ASP A 582 -12.89 5.38 11.94
CA ASP A 582 -14.33 5.42 11.71
C ASP A 582 -14.99 6.39 12.69
N ILE A 583 -15.64 7.42 12.14
CA ILE A 583 -16.31 8.43 12.94
C ILE A 583 -17.74 8.00 13.26
N ILE A 584 -18.13 8.17 14.52
CA ILE A 584 -19.54 8.25 14.91
C ILE A 584 -19.88 9.72 15.10
N ASP A 585 -20.74 10.25 14.22
CA ASP A 585 -21.18 11.64 14.33
C ASP A 585 -22.38 11.70 15.27
N LEU A 586 -22.10 11.95 16.55
CA LEU A 586 -23.07 11.85 17.63
C LEU A 586 -24.25 12.79 17.47
N HIS A 587 -24.15 13.86 16.67
CA HIS A 587 -25.25 14.80 16.50
C HIS A 587 -25.21 15.57 15.18
N THR A 588 -26.32 15.48 14.44
CA THR A 588 -26.56 16.22 13.21
C THR A 588 -28.02 16.65 13.07
N HIS A 589 -28.28 17.56 12.14
CA HIS A 589 -29.60 17.90 11.62
C HIS A 589 -29.82 17.32 10.21
N LEU A 590 -29.06 16.29 9.85
CA LEU A 590 -29.22 15.60 8.58
C LEU A 590 -30.44 14.70 8.63
N LEU A 591 -31.16 14.60 7.52
CA LEU A 591 -32.24 13.67 7.30
C LEU A 591 -32.01 12.95 5.97
N PRO A 592 -32.42 11.69 5.82
CA PRO A 592 -32.13 10.89 4.64
C PRO A 592 -32.96 11.38 3.45
N SER A 593 -32.51 11.07 2.25
CA SER A 593 -33.11 11.46 0.97
C SER A 593 -34.58 11.09 0.83
N THR A 594 -35.01 10.00 1.48
CA THR A 594 -36.42 9.59 1.55
C THR A 594 -37.31 10.57 2.33
N HIS A 595 -36.73 11.51 3.06
CA HIS A 595 -37.41 12.60 3.76
C HIS A 595 -37.64 13.84 2.89
N GLY A 596 -37.39 13.76 1.59
CA GLY A 596 -37.80 14.76 0.61
C GLY A 596 -37.15 16.12 0.87
N MET A 597 -37.95 17.18 1.03
CA MET A 597 -37.44 18.54 1.20
C MET A 597 -36.65 18.76 2.50
N LEU A 598 -36.77 17.87 3.48
CA LEU A 598 -36.00 17.93 4.71
C LEU A 598 -34.54 17.48 4.51
N HIS A 599 -34.24 16.79 3.41
CA HIS A 599 -32.89 16.41 3.03
C HIS A 599 -32.18 17.56 2.31
N LEU A 600 -31.40 18.35 3.06
CA LEU A 600 -30.66 19.49 2.50
C LEU A 600 -29.28 19.04 1.99
N ARG A 601 -28.98 19.36 0.73
CA ARG A 601 -27.71 19.07 0.08
C ARG A 601 -27.39 20.06 -1.05
N GLY A 602 -26.13 20.11 -1.43
CA GLY A 602 -25.65 20.85 -2.58
C GLY A 602 -25.25 22.30 -2.32
N ILE A 603 -24.62 22.90 -3.33
CA ILE A 603 -23.94 24.20 -3.21
C ILE A 603 -24.87 25.34 -2.78
N ASP A 604 -26.12 25.37 -3.24
CA ASP A 604 -27.03 26.46 -2.89
C ASP A 604 -27.48 26.37 -1.42
N GLU A 605 -27.62 25.16 -0.87
CA GLU A 605 -27.90 24.97 0.57
C GLU A 605 -26.65 25.29 1.41
N LEU A 606 -25.46 24.91 0.94
CA LEU A 606 -24.20 25.30 1.59
C LEU A 606 -24.07 26.83 1.69
N LEU A 607 -24.27 27.54 0.59
CA LEU A 607 -24.12 29.00 0.52
C LEU A 607 -25.22 29.76 1.25
N THR A 608 -26.35 29.12 1.53
CA THR A 608 -27.44 29.72 2.32
C THR A 608 -27.54 29.14 3.73
N TYR A 609 -26.51 28.42 4.15
CA TYR A 609 -26.33 28.01 5.53
C TYR A 609 -26.28 29.24 6.44
N HIS A 610 -26.98 29.18 7.57
CA HIS A 610 -27.23 30.33 8.43
C HIS A 610 -25.96 31.04 8.94
N TYR A 611 -24.80 30.36 9.02
CA TYR A 611 -23.53 31.03 9.36
C TYR A 611 -23.11 31.99 8.24
N LEU A 612 -23.21 31.57 6.98
CA LEU A 612 -22.87 32.42 5.84
C LEU A 612 -23.90 33.53 5.63
N ILE A 613 -25.16 33.30 6.02
CA ILE A 613 -26.16 34.38 6.06
C ILE A 613 -25.78 35.45 7.09
N ALA A 614 -25.38 35.04 8.31
CA ALA A 614 -24.90 35.98 9.33
C ALA A 614 -23.67 36.77 8.83
N GLU A 615 -22.69 36.08 8.25
CA GLU A 615 -21.48 36.71 7.70
C GLU A 615 -21.79 37.66 6.53
N TYR A 616 -22.71 37.27 5.63
CA TYR A 616 -23.14 38.12 4.53
C TYR A 616 -23.69 39.45 5.05
N PHE A 617 -24.54 39.45 6.08
CA PHE A 617 -25.13 40.67 6.62
C PHE A 617 -24.13 41.61 7.33
N LEU A 618 -22.92 41.16 7.64
CA LEU A 618 -21.83 42.07 8.07
C LEU A 618 -21.30 42.94 6.92
N THR A 619 -21.54 42.52 5.68
CA THR A 619 -21.00 43.13 4.46
C THR A 619 -22.07 43.61 3.50
N ALA A 620 -23.33 43.23 3.73
CA ALA A 620 -24.46 43.57 2.89
C ALA A 620 -24.66 45.09 2.84
N PRO A 621 -25.05 45.65 1.68
CA PRO A 621 -25.46 47.05 1.61
C PRO A 621 -26.61 47.33 2.59
N VAL A 622 -26.61 48.50 3.23
CA VAL A 622 -27.62 48.91 4.25
C VAL A 622 -29.07 48.76 3.75
N ALA A 623 -29.29 48.93 2.43
CA ALA A 623 -30.60 48.78 1.81
C ALA A 623 -31.10 47.32 1.72
N VAL A 624 -30.23 46.32 1.89
CA VAL A 624 -30.61 44.90 1.82
C VAL A 624 -30.93 44.40 3.22
N THR A 625 -32.23 44.22 3.49
CA THR A 625 -32.69 43.66 4.76
C THR A 625 -32.82 42.12 4.70
N PRO A 626 -32.86 41.43 5.86
CA PRO A 626 -33.15 39.99 5.92
C PRO A 626 -34.43 39.59 5.20
N GLU A 627 -35.49 40.38 5.33
CA GLU A 627 -36.78 40.11 4.70
C GLU A 627 -36.70 40.18 3.16
N VAL A 628 -35.89 41.12 2.63
CA VAL A 628 -35.63 41.25 1.20
C VAL A 628 -34.82 40.06 0.67
N LEU A 629 -33.82 39.60 1.42
CA LEU A 629 -33.03 38.43 1.03
C LEU A 629 -33.89 37.16 1.04
N TYR A 630 -34.65 36.91 2.11
CA TYR A 630 -35.46 35.70 2.26
C TYR A 630 -36.62 35.58 1.28
N LYS A 631 -37.08 36.69 0.69
CA LYS A 631 -38.06 36.68 -0.42
C LYS A 631 -37.50 36.15 -1.74
N LYS A 632 -36.17 36.10 -1.90
CA LYS A 632 -35.53 35.61 -3.13
C LYS A 632 -35.52 34.10 -3.15
N THR A 633 -35.48 33.52 -4.35
CA THR A 633 -35.24 32.08 -4.53
C THR A 633 -33.91 31.67 -3.89
N LYS A 634 -33.82 30.43 -3.39
CA LYS A 634 -32.61 29.84 -2.81
C LYS A 634 -31.37 30.03 -3.68
N GLN A 635 -31.47 29.73 -4.98
CA GLN A 635 -30.40 29.93 -5.97
C GLN A 635 -29.89 31.38 -6.00
N LYS A 636 -30.81 32.35 -5.94
CA LYS A 636 -30.45 33.78 -5.95
C LYS A 636 -29.83 34.24 -4.64
N GLN A 637 -30.28 33.71 -3.50
CA GLN A 637 -29.62 33.95 -2.21
C GLN A 637 -28.17 33.43 -2.26
N ALA A 638 -27.97 32.21 -2.76
CA ALA A 638 -26.65 31.60 -2.93
C ALA A 638 -25.72 32.43 -3.83
N GLU A 639 -26.22 32.95 -4.96
CA GLU A 639 -25.45 33.86 -5.84
C GLU A 639 -25.00 35.13 -5.12
N ILE A 640 -25.89 35.74 -4.32
CA ILE A 640 -25.58 36.96 -3.58
C ILE A 640 -24.50 36.67 -2.53
N VAL A 641 -24.62 35.56 -1.80
CA VAL A 641 -23.63 35.16 -0.79
C VAL A 641 -22.29 34.79 -1.44
N TRP A 642 -22.31 34.04 -2.54
CA TRP A 642 -21.11 33.69 -3.30
C TRP A 642 -20.35 34.93 -3.75
N GLN A 643 -21.07 35.87 -4.37
CA GLN A 643 -20.47 37.13 -4.82
C GLN A 643 -19.83 37.88 -3.64
N ALA A 644 -20.58 38.08 -2.56
CA ALA A 644 -20.12 38.91 -1.44
C ALA A 644 -18.97 38.30 -0.62
N LEU A 645 -18.96 36.97 -0.42
CA LEU A 645 -18.03 36.30 0.51
C LEU A 645 -16.92 35.50 -0.17
N PHE A 646 -17.05 35.16 -1.46
CA PHE A 646 -16.05 34.37 -2.19
C PHE A 646 -15.45 35.12 -3.38
N VAL A 647 -16.20 36.02 -4.02
CA VAL A 647 -15.71 36.80 -5.17
C VAL A 647 -15.13 38.13 -4.71
N ASP A 648 -15.94 38.95 -4.05
CA ASP A 648 -15.60 40.30 -3.60
C ASP A 648 -14.64 40.29 -2.41
N ARG A 649 -14.57 39.15 -1.70
CA ARG A 649 -13.72 38.93 -0.52
C ARG A 649 -13.08 37.55 -0.58
N SER A 650 -11.95 37.43 0.09
CA SER A 650 -11.30 36.13 0.29
C SER A 650 -12.10 35.29 1.30
N PRO A 651 -12.41 34.01 0.99
CA PRO A 651 -13.19 33.14 1.87
C PRO A 651 -12.32 32.61 3.04
N MET A 652 -12.04 33.48 4.01
CA MET A 652 -11.14 33.20 5.15
C MET A 652 -11.85 32.64 6.38
N SER A 653 -13.14 32.94 6.58
CA SER A 653 -13.90 32.44 7.72
C SER A 653 -14.00 30.92 7.68
N GLU A 654 -14.18 30.28 8.85
CA GLU A 654 -14.28 28.82 8.91
C GLU A 654 -15.46 28.28 8.09
N ALA A 655 -16.59 29.00 8.02
CA ALA A 655 -17.73 28.61 7.21
C ALA A 655 -17.47 28.74 5.71
N THR A 656 -16.83 29.84 5.25
CA THR A 656 -16.50 30.02 3.83
C THR A 656 -15.40 29.07 3.38
N ARG A 657 -14.36 28.89 4.20
CA ARG A 657 -13.32 27.87 4.01
C ARG A 657 -13.93 26.48 3.94
N GLY A 658 -14.94 26.19 4.77
CA GLY A 658 -15.67 24.93 4.73
C GLY A 658 -16.26 24.62 3.36
N VAL A 659 -16.91 25.60 2.72
CA VAL A 659 -17.43 25.43 1.34
C VAL A 659 -16.29 25.17 0.34
N CYS A 660 -15.16 25.87 0.44
CA CYS A 660 -13.99 25.62 -0.40
C CYS A 660 -13.47 24.18 -0.23
N THR A 661 -13.40 23.68 1.00
CA THR A 661 -12.97 22.31 1.30
C THR A 661 -13.94 21.27 0.74
N VAL A 662 -15.26 21.51 0.82
CA VAL A 662 -16.27 20.65 0.18
C VAL A 662 -16.00 20.54 -1.32
N LEU A 663 -15.84 21.68 -2.00
CA LEU A 663 -15.64 21.71 -3.45
C LEU A 663 -14.34 21.00 -3.85
N GLN A 664 -13.26 21.25 -3.11
CA GLN A 664 -11.98 20.57 -3.34
C GLN A 664 -12.14 19.05 -3.21
N ARG A 665 -12.83 18.58 -2.16
CA ARG A 665 -13.05 17.14 -1.90
C ARG A 665 -13.96 16.47 -2.91
N LEU A 666 -14.85 17.22 -3.55
CA LEU A 666 -15.68 16.74 -4.65
C LEU A 666 -14.97 16.75 -6.02
N GLY A 667 -13.67 17.08 -6.06
CA GLY A 667 -12.90 17.18 -7.31
C GLY A 667 -13.18 18.44 -8.11
N LEU A 668 -13.76 19.48 -7.50
CA LEU A 668 -14.16 20.74 -8.15
C LEU A 668 -13.14 21.87 -7.90
N GLY A 669 -11.89 21.54 -7.53
CA GLY A 669 -10.86 22.52 -7.21
C GLY A 669 -10.57 23.52 -8.34
N GLU A 670 -10.59 23.06 -9.59
CA GLU A 670 -10.37 23.92 -10.75
C GLU A 670 -11.57 24.86 -11.02
N ALA A 671 -12.80 24.37 -10.87
CA ALA A 671 -14.00 25.22 -10.95
C ALA A 671 -14.02 26.26 -9.82
N LEU A 672 -13.60 25.89 -8.60
CA LEU A 672 -13.42 26.80 -7.47
C LEU A 672 -12.36 27.88 -7.78
N ARG A 673 -11.20 27.52 -8.34
CA ARG A 673 -10.15 28.49 -8.74
C ARG A 673 -10.68 29.53 -9.72
N ARG A 674 -11.49 29.11 -10.69
CA ARG A 674 -12.17 30.02 -11.64
C ARG A 674 -13.39 30.75 -11.06
N LYS A 675 -13.78 30.43 -9.82
CA LYS A 675 -15.01 30.88 -9.16
C LYS A 675 -16.29 30.61 -9.99
N ASP A 676 -16.30 29.51 -10.75
CA ASP A 676 -17.41 29.14 -11.65
C ASP A 676 -18.53 28.40 -10.91
N LEU A 677 -19.46 29.16 -10.35
CA LEU A 677 -20.63 28.61 -9.66
C LEU A 677 -21.57 27.81 -10.60
N VAL A 678 -21.54 28.08 -11.91
CA VAL A 678 -22.40 27.38 -12.88
C VAL A 678 -21.88 25.97 -13.10
N GLU A 679 -20.58 25.80 -13.30
CA GLU A 679 -19.93 24.49 -13.41
C GLU A 679 -20.10 23.66 -12.12
N ILE A 680 -19.94 24.29 -10.96
CA ILE A 680 -20.19 23.64 -9.66
C ILE A 680 -21.63 23.13 -9.59
N ARG A 681 -22.63 23.93 -9.98
CA ARG A 681 -24.04 23.48 -10.00
C ARG A 681 -24.27 22.31 -10.97
N LYS A 682 -23.60 22.29 -12.13
CA LYS A 682 -23.70 21.17 -13.10
C LYS A 682 -23.22 19.85 -12.49
N PHE A 683 -22.20 19.86 -11.63
CA PHE A 683 -21.78 18.65 -10.91
C PHE A 683 -22.91 18.08 -10.07
N TYR A 684 -23.57 18.91 -9.25
CA TYR A 684 -24.66 18.47 -8.37
C TYR A 684 -25.89 17.96 -9.12
N GLN A 685 -26.15 18.47 -10.33
CA GLN A 685 -27.27 18.02 -11.15
C GLN A 685 -27.20 16.54 -11.51
N LYS A 686 -25.99 15.96 -11.60
CA LYS A 686 -25.77 14.53 -11.90
C LYS A 686 -26.42 13.61 -10.86
N TYR A 687 -26.51 14.06 -9.61
CA TYR A 687 -27.03 13.29 -8.48
C TYR A 687 -28.50 13.60 -8.15
N ARG A 688 -29.18 14.43 -8.97
CA ARG A 688 -30.56 14.83 -8.70
C ARG A 688 -31.53 13.66 -8.72
N ALA A 689 -31.36 12.74 -9.67
CA ALA A 689 -32.24 11.58 -9.85
C ALA A 689 -31.99 10.46 -8.81
N ASN A 690 -30.74 10.33 -8.33
CA ASN A 690 -30.31 9.26 -7.43
C ASN A 690 -29.60 9.87 -6.21
N PRO A 691 -30.34 10.51 -5.27
CA PRO A 691 -29.74 11.17 -4.12
C PRO A 691 -28.93 10.26 -3.21
N GLU A 692 -29.35 9.01 -3.05
CA GLU A 692 -28.73 8.00 -2.21
C GLU A 692 -27.29 7.66 -2.64
N ILE A 693 -26.97 7.73 -3.94
CA ILE A 693 -25.60 7.54 -4.43
C ILE A 693 -24.71 8.67 -3.91
N PHE A 694 -25.23 9.90 -3.89
CA PHE A 694 -24.51 11.04 -3.35
C PHE A 694 -24.37 10.95 -1.83
N GLU A 695 -25.41 10.47 -1.12
CA GLU A 695 -25.31 10.21 0.33
C GLU A 695 -24.18 9.26 0.66
N GLU A 696 -24.16 8.08 0.03
CA GLU A 696 -23.13 7.09 0.30
C GLU A 696 -21.73 7.63 -0.04
N MET A 697 -21.60 8.38 -1.15
CA MET A 697 -20.35 9.04 -1.51
C MET A 697 -19.88 10.02 -0.42
N ILE A 698 -20.77 10.87 0.11
CA ILE A 698 -20.40 11.85 1.15
C ILE A 698 -20.03 11.16 2.47
N PHE A 699 -20.79 10.16 2.93
CA PHE A 699 -20.45 9.40 4.14
C PHE A 699 -19.11 8.68 4.00
N ALA A 700 -18.89 8.02 2.86
CA ALA A 700 -17.65 7.29 2.58
C ALA A 700 -16.43 8.22 2.44
N GLU A 701 -16.60 9.43 1.89
CA GLU A 701 -15.52 10.41 1.75
C GLU A 701 -15.23 11.17 3.05
N ALA A 702 -16.25 11.40 3.89
CA ALA A 702 -16.09 11.96 5.22
C ALA A 702 -15.47 10.96 6.23
N GLY A 703 -15.56 9.66 5.95
CA GLY A 703 -15.16 8.60 6.88
C GLY A 703 -16.09 8.48 8.08
N VAL A 704 -17.39 8.72 7.87
CA VAL A 704 -18.42 8.67 8.91
C VAL A 704 -19.16 7.34 8.80
N ARG A 705 -19.06 6.53 9.86
CA ARG A 705 -19.73 5.23 9.95
C ARG A 705 -21.25 5.42 9.97
N TYR A 706 -21.74 6.26 10.88
CA TYR A 706 -23.12 6.74 10.89
C TYR A 706 -23.22 8.11 11.57
N ALA A 707 -24.29 8.83 11.24
CA ALA A 707 -24.66 10.09 11.86
C ALA A 707 -25.99 9.96 12.59
N ILE A 708 -26.06 10.53 13.80
CA ILE A 708 -27.29 10.58 14.58
C ILE A 708 -28.06 11.84 14.18
N MET A 709 -29.30 11.65 13.73
CA MET A 709 -30.23 12.67 13.28
C MET A 709 -30.86 13.39 14.48
N THR A 710 -31.49 14.53 14.21
CA THR A 710 -32.35 15.22 15.18
C THR A 710 -33.79 15.13 14.70
N ASN A 711 -34.60 14.27 15.31
CA ASN A 711 -35.94 13.97 14.85
C ASN A 711 -37.00 14.60 15.75
N ILE A 712 -37.92 15.37 15.16
CA ILE A 712 -38.86 16.21 15.90
C ILE A 712 -40.28 15.61 15.82
N PRO A 713 -40.76 14.91 16.87
CA PRO A 713 -42.10 14.31 16.87
C PRO A 713 -43.22 15.36 16.95
N PHE A 714 -42.87 16.62 17.19
CA PHE A 714 -43.82 17.75 17.29
C PHE A 714 -43.96 18.53 15.97
N ASP A 715 -43.14 18.25 14.95
CA ASP A 715 -43.24 18.88 13.64
C ASP A 715 -44.05 18.01 12.69
N SER A 716 -45.25 18.47 12.32
CA SER A 716 -46.14 17.76 11.41
C SER A 716 -45.49 17.42 10.06
N ASN A 717 -44.54 18.24 9.59
CA ASN A 717 -43.83 17.97 8.34
C ASN A 717 -42.98 16.70 8.47
N GLU A 718 -42.22 16.58 9.56
CA GLU A 718 -41.36 15.42 9.81
C GLU A 718 -42.18 14.17 10.18
N VAL A 719 -43.22 14.32 11.00
CA VAL A 719 -44.09 13.22 11.47
C VAL A 719 -44.62 12.37 10.30
N SER A 720 -44.94 13.00 9.16
CA SER A 720 -45.44 12.34 7.95
C SER A 720 -44.46 11.34 7.32
N HIS A 721 -43.17 11.39 7.68
CA HIS A 721 -42.15 10.46 7.22
C HIS A 721 -41.98 9.24 8.14
N TRP A 722 -42.54 9.29 9.35
CA TRP A 722 -42.45 8.24 10.36
C TRP A 722 -43.75 7.44 10.51
N ARG A 723 -44.90 8.10 10.46
CA ARG A 723 -46.22 7.47 10.65
C ARG A 723 -47.15 7.69 9.45
N PRO A 724 -48.08 6.75 9.16
CA PRO A 724 -48.32 5.49 9.87
C PRO A 724 -47.26 4.42 9.60
N LYS A 725 -46.39 4.62 8.60
CA LYS A 725 -45.30 3.71 8.25
C LYS A 725 -44.00 4.50 8.06
N THR A 726 -42.95 4.09 8.77
CA THR A 726 -41.62 4.69 8.67
C THR A 726 -41.08 4.52 7.26
N LYS A 727 -40.63 5.61 6.66
CA LYS A 727 -39.93 5.58 5.37
C LYS A 727 -38.56 4.91 5.55
N PRO A 728 -38.14 4.04 4.61
CA PRO A 728 -36.84 3.40 4.70
C PRO A 728 -35.71 4.42 4.60
N TYR A 729 -34.61 4.16 5.30
CA TYR A 729 -33.37 4.93 5.20
C TYR A 729 -32.15 4.04 5.47
N SER A 730 -30.99 4.50 5.04
CA SER A 730 -29.72 3.76 5.17
C SER A 730 -29.29 3.62 6.64
N GLY A 731 -28.59 2.52 6.96
CA GLY A 731 -27.95 2.33 8.27
C GLY A 731 -26.86 3.36 8.61
N ARG A 732 -26.50 4.23 7.66
CA ARG A 732 -25.69 5.45 7.88
C ARG A 732 -26.39 6.49 8.76
N TYR A 733 -27.70 6.38 8.96
CA TYR A 733 -28.47 7.27 9.82
C TYR A 733 -29.01 6.51 11.03
N ARG A 734 -28.94 7.16 12.20
CA ARG A 734 -29.62 6.72 13.41
C ARG A 734 -30.46 7.87 13.96
N SER A 735 -31.55 7.59 14.66
CA SER A 735 -32.45 8.63 15.15
C SER A 735 -32.10 9.10 16.56
N ALA A 736 -32.42 10.35 16.87
CA ALA A 736 -32.55 10.84 18.24
C ALA A 736 -33.84 11.66 18.36
N LEU A 737 -34.57 11.47 19.45
CA LEU A 737 -35.88 12.11 19.63
C LEU A 737 -35.70 13.48 20.29
N ARG A 738 -36.01 14.56 19.57
CA ARG A 738 -35.92 15.93 20.06
C ARG A 738 -37.15 16.31 20.88
N VAL A 739 -36.93 16.64 22.14
CA VAL A 739 -37.94 16.90 23.17
C VAL A 739 -37.85 18.28 23.81
N ASP A 740 -37.30 19.26 23.09
CA ASP A 740 -37.22 20.66 23.53
C ASP A 740 -38.50 21.19 24.22
N PRO A 741 -39.73 20.93 23.73
CA PRO A 741 -40.95 21.44 24.38
C PRO A 741 -41.15 20.97 25.82
N LEU A 742 -40.70 19.76 26.19
CA LEU A 742 -40.78 19.27 27.57
C LEU A 742 -39.85 20.06 28.49
N LEU A 743 -38.62 20.30 28.05
CA LEU A 743 -37.62 20.99 28.85
C LEU A 743 -37.84 22.51 28.90
N ALA A 744 -38.52 23.07 27.91
CA ALA A 744 -38.90 24.48 27.88
C ALA A 744 -40.23 24.77 28.60
N GLY A 745 -40.97 23.75 29.04
CA GLY A 745 -42.32 23.92 29.60
C GLY A 745 -43.35 24.41 28.58
N ASP A 746 -43.15 24.14 27.28
CA ASP A 746 -44.04 24.58 26.21
C ASP A 746 -45.29 23.69 26.11
N THR A 747 -46.20 23.90 27.06
CA THR A 747 -47.47 23.16 27.18
C THR A 747 -48.34 23.31 25.92
N LYS A 748 -48.31 24.46 25.25
CA LYS A 748 -49.09 24.72 24.03
C LYS A 748 -48.68 23.77 22.90
N THR A 749 -47.38 23.62 22.66
CA THR A 749 -46.89 22.68 21.63
C THR A 749 -47.20 21.23 22.01
N LEU A 750 -47.06 20.87 23.28
CA LEU A 750 -47.35 19.52 23.78
C LEU A 750 -48.83 19.16 23.65
N GLU A 751 -49.74 19.96 24.21
CA GLU A 751 -51.19 19.72 24.15
C GLU A 751 -51.70 19.65 22.72
N LYS A 752 -51.18 20.53 21.85
CA LYS A 752 -51.50 20.49 20.41
C LYS A 752 -51.06 19.18 19.78
N ALA A 753 -49.84 18.72 20.04
CA ALA A 753 -49.32 17.47 19.49
C ALA A 753 -50.10 16.24 20.02
N LEU A 754 -50.40 16.20 21.32
CA LEU A 754 -51.19 15.13 21.94
C LEU A 754 -52.58 15.05 21.32
N SER A 755 -53.30 16.19 21.29
CA SER A 755 -54.65 16.26 20.76
C SER A 755 -54.72 15.86 19.28
N LEU A 756 -53.78 16.34 18.46
CA LEU A 756 -53.71 16.02 17.02
C LEU A 756 -53.46 14.53 16.76
N ASN A 757 -52.79 13.84 17.68
CA ASN A 757 -52.46 12.43 17.54
C ASN A 757 -53.35 11.50 18.40
N GLY A 758 -54.43 12.02 18.99
CA GLY A 758 -55.43 11.22 19.72
C GLY A 758 -55.06 10.84 21.15
N TYR A 759 -54.06 11.50 21.75
CA TYR A 759 -53.69 11.31 23.15
C TYR A 759 -54.42 12.30 24.05
N LYS A 760 -54.66 11.92 25.31
CA LYS A 760 -55.23 12.83 26.31
C LYS A 760 -54.19 13.88 26.74
N ASN A 761 -54.65 15.10 27.01
CA ASN A 761 -53.80 16.17 27.56
C ASN A 761 -53.55 15.95 29.07
N THR A 762 -52.80 14.90 29.40
CA THR A 762 -52.39 14.52 30.77
C THR A 762 -50.92 14.12 30.79
N LEU A 763 -50.30 14.03 31.98
CA LEU A 763 -48.92 13.57 32.13
C LEU A 763 -48.74 12.13 31.59
N GLU A 764 -49.69 11.25 31.87
CA GLU A 764 -49.67 9.88 31.33
C GLU A 764 -49.87 9.86 29.80
N GLY A 765 -50.69 10.76 29.26
CA GLY A 765 -50.83 10.94 27.81
C GLY A 765 -49.52 11.37 27.15
N ALA A 766 -48.76 12.27 27.80
CA ALA A 766 -47.43 12.68 27.35
C ALA A 766 -46.41 11.53 27.43
N LYS A 767 -46.42 10.73 28.50
CA LYS A 767 -45.58 9.53 28.61
C LYS A 767 -45.88 8.54 27.50
N GLN A 768 -47.16 8.22 27.28
CA GLN A 768 -47.56 7.30 26.22
C GLN A 768 -47.16 7.82 24.83
N TYR A 769 -47.31 9.12 24.58
CA TYR A 769 -46.84 9.75 23.34
C TYR A 769 -45.36 9.49 23.09
N LEU A 770 -44.51 9.71 24.10
CA LEU A 770 -43.07 9.46 23.98
C LEU A 770 -42.76 7.98 23.82
N ARG A 771 -43.41 7.09 24.57
CA ARG A 771 -43.22 5.63 24.43
C ARG A 771 -43.49 5.18 23.01
N ASP A 772 -44.60 5.62 22.40
CA ASP A 772 -44.94 5.23 21.05
C ASP A 772 -43.96 5.81 20.02
N TRP A 773 -43.40 7.00 20.27
CA TRP A 773 -42.37 7.59 19.42
C TRP A 773 -41.01 6.91 19.56
N VAL A 774 -40.65 6.46 20.78
CA VAL A 774 -39.50 5.58 21.00
C VAL A 774 -39.66 4.29 20.21
N ASP A 775 -40.85 3.68 20.25
CA ASP A 775 -41.11 2.43 19.52
C ASP A 775 -41.10 2.65 17.99
N THR A 776 -41.50 3.84 17.54
CA THR A 776 -41.50 4.23 16.11
C THR A 776 -40.10 4.51 15.57
N MET A 777 -39.32 5.34 16.27
CA MET A 777 -38.02 5.83 15.78
C MET A 777 -36.87 4.91 16.20
N LYS A 778 -36.96 4.26 17.37
CA LYS A 778 -35.86 3.54 18.03
C LYS A 778 -34.64 4.46 18.22
N PRO A 779 -34.80 5.59 18.95
CA PRO A 779 -33.74 6.58 19.09
C PRO A 779 -32.55 6.06 19.89
N GLU A 780 -31.36 6.54 19.56
CA GLU A 780 -30.13 6.33 20.35
C GLU A 780 -30.18 7.06 21.69
N TYR A 781 -30.84 8.22 21.71
CA TYR A 781 -31.06 9.04 22.91
C TYR A 781 -32.25 10.00 22.70
N MET A 782 -32.80 10.48 23.81
CA MET A 782 -33.66 11.67 23.83
C MET A 782 -32.79 12.92 23.85
N MET A 783 -33.20 14.03 23.22
CA MET A 783 -32.36 15.23 23.19
C MET A 783 -33.15 16.51 23.39
N ALA A 784 -32.56 17.47 24.11
CA ALA A 784 -33.13 18.80 24.27
C ALA A 784 -32.04 19.88 24.26
N SER A 785 -32.36 21.03 23.64
CA SER A 785 -31.61 22.27 23.86
C SER A 785 -32.19 23.01 25.07
N THR A 786 -31.35 23.35 26.05
CA THR A 786 -31.82 24.05 27.24
C THR A 786 -32.17 25.51 26.93
N PRO A 787 -33.22 26.07 27.56
CA PRO A 787 -33.43 27.52 27.62
C PRO A 787 -32.21 28.24 28.23
N LYS A 788 -32.04 29.53 27.91
CA LYS A 788 -30.91 30.34 28.39
C LYS A 788 -30.86 30.45 29.92
N GLU A 789 -32.02 30.42 30.57
CA GLU A 789 -32.23 30.56 32.03
C GLU A 789 -32.49 29.20 32.70
N PHE A 790 -32.24 28.09 32.01
CA PHE A 790 -32.48 26.75 32.53
C PHE A 790 -31.78 26.53 33.86
N ARG A 791 -32.56 26.24 34.89
CA ARG A 791 -32.12 25.91 36.24
C ARG A 791 -33.00 24.83 36.82
N ILE A 792 -32.42 24.04 37.73
CA ILE A 792 -33.13 23.06 38.54
C ILE A 792 -33.22 23.67 39.95
N GLY A 793 -34.44 23.93 40.42
CA GLY A 793 -34.68 24.57 41.73
C GLY A 793 -34.64 23.56 42.89
N ASP A 794 -34.32 24.01 44.11
CA ASP A 794 -34.28 23.13 45.29
C ASP A 794 -35.68 22.56 45.63
N GLY A 795 -35.84 21.23 45.55
CA GLY A 795 -37.09 20.54 45.89
C GLY A 795 -37.32 20.40 47.41
N LYS A 796 -38.59 20.35 47.83
CA LYS A 796 -38.97 19.94 49.20
C LYS A 796 -39.22 18.43 49.20
N VAL A 797 -38.44 17.68 49.97
CA VAL A 797 -38.71 16.26 50.27
C VAL A 797 -40.16 16.09 50.75
N GLY A 798 -41.06 15.67 49.86
CA GLY A 798 -42.48 15.55 50.21
C GLY A 798 -43.35 14.99 49.09
N GLY A 799 -43.45 13.66 49.03
CA GLY A 799 -44.57 12.90 48.43
C GLY A 799 -44.70 13.01 46.91
N GLY A 800 -44.28 11.97 46.18
CA GLY A 800 -44.53 11.87 44.75
C GLY A 800 -46.00 12.00 44.38
N VAL A 801 -46.26 12.47 43.16
CA VAL A 801 -47.61 12.62 42.58
C VAL A 801 -48.29 11.24 42.54
N ASN A 802 -49.52 11.12 43.09
CA ASN A 802 -50.24 9.85 43.11
C ASN A 802 -50.71 9.44 41.69
N GLU A 803 -50.93 8.15 41.45
CA GLU A 803 -51.34 7.59 40.15
C GLU A 803 -52.67 8.15 39.64
N ASP A 804 -53.56 8.53 40.57
CA ASP A 804 -54.83 9.19 40.26
C ASP A 804 -54.63 10.63 39.74
N ASP A 805 -53.62 11.35 40.23
CA ASP A 805 -53.33 12.76 39.86
C ASP A 805 -52.73 12.86 38.44
N MET A 806 -52.01 11.82 37.98
CA MET A 806 -51.44 11.75 36.63
C MET A 806 -52.50 11.64 35.51
N ASN A 807 -53.73 11.29 35.86
CA ASN A 807 -54.83 11.03 34.93
C ASN A 807 -55.85 12.19 34.85
N VAL A 808 -55.64 13.29 35.57
CA VAL A 808 -56.53 14.46 35.58
C VAL A 808 -56.42 15.26 34.27
N VAL A 809 -57.57 15.52 33.64
CA VAL A 809 -57.65 16.36 32.42
C VAL A 809 -57.30 17.80 32.78
N GLY A 810 -56.20 18.31 32.24
CA GLY A 810 -55.64 19.61 32.61
C GLY A 810 -54.44 19.56 33.57
N GLY A 811 -53.89 18.37 33.85
CA GLY A 811 -52.74 18.19 34.77
C GLY A 811 -51.48 19.01 34.42
N PHE A 812 -51.34 19.49 33.18
CA PHE A 812 -50.27 20.43 32.81
C PHE A 812 -50.37 21.78 33.54
N ALA A 813 -51.59 22.24 33.85
CA ALA A 813 -51.82 23.49 34.56
C ALA A 813 -51.58 23.39 36.08
N GLU A 814 -51.71 22.19 36.66
CA GLU A 814 -51.41 21.93 38.08
C GLU A 814 -49.91 21.73 38.31
N ALA A 815 -49.20 21.06 37.39
CA ALA A 815 -47.73 20.95 37.43
C ALA A 815 -47.01 22.32 37.36
N THR A 816 -47.61 23.31 36.70
CA THR A 816 -47.08 24.69 36.66
C THR A 816 -47.45 25.57 37.87
N LYS A 817 -48.40 25.15 38.71
CA LYS A 817 -48.95 25.97 39.83
C LYS A 817 -48.19 25.84 41.15
N SER A 818 -47.18 24.98 41.26
CA SER A 818 -46.32 24.91 42.47
C SER A 818 -45.42 26.14 42.65
N GLY A 819 -45.33 27.05 41.68
CA GLY A 819 -44.70 28.36 41.80
C GLY A 819 -45.70 29.52 41.80
N ALA A 820 -45.84 30.23 42.92
CA ALA A 820 -46.69 31.42 43.02
C ALA A 820 -46.11 32.62 42.22
N PHE A 821 -46.88 33.18 41.27
CA PHE A 821 -47.33 34.58 41.16
C PHE A 821 -47.79 34.98 39.73
N GLY A 822 -48.96 35.61 39.64
CA GLY A 822 -49.26 36.72 38.70
C GLY A 822 -50.04 36.44 37.41
N GLU A 823 -51.36 36.70 37.43
CA GLU A 823 -52.23 36.82 36.25
C GLU A 823 -51.88 38.04 35.37
N GLY A 824 -51.99 37.91 34.03
CA GLY A 824 -52.08 39.09 33.15
C GLY A 824 -51.81 38.89 31.65
N CYS A 825 -52.89 38.76 30.89
CA CYS A 825 -53.11 39.25 29.51
C CYS A 825 -52.54 38.49 28.29
N CYS A 826 -53.44 38.31 27.32
CA CYS A 826 -53.22 37.76 25.99
C CYS A 826 -52.84 38.84 24.96
N GLU A 827 -52.33 38.35 23.82
CA GLU A 827 -52.18 38.97 22.49
C GLU A 827 -50.94 39.83 22.20
N GLY A 828 -50.14 39.36 21.22
CA GLY A 828 -49.18 40.20 20.48
C GLY A 828 -47.80 39.58 20.30
N ASP A 829 -47.35 39.56 19.04
CA ASP A 829 -45.99 39.32 18.55
C ASP A 829 -44.88 39.94 19.42
N GLY A 830 -43.86 39.16 19.79
CA GLY A 830 -42.70 39.61 20.59
C GLY A 830 -42.45 38.75 21.84
N GLY A 831 -41.22 38.29 22.02
CA GLY A 831 -40.88 37.23 22.97
C GLY A 831 -41.15 37.54 24.45
N GLU A 832 -41.86 36.63 25.10
CA GLU A 832 -41.73 36.38 26.53
C GLU A 832 -40.86 35.14 26.72
N VAL A 833 -39.64 35.33 27.20
CA VAL A 833 -38.83 34.26 27.78
C VAL A 833 -39.40 34.01 29.17
N LEU A 834 -40.26 33.00 29.30
CA LEU A 834 -40.62 32.48 30.62
C LEU A 834 -39.34 31.88 31.26
N PRO A 835 -39.00 32.24 32.51
CA PRO A 835 -37.93 31.55 33.22
C PRO A 835 -38.35 30.10 33.44
N THR A 836 -37.66 29.15 32.82
CA THR A 836 -37.90 27.72 33.07
C THR A 836 -37.07 27.29 34.28
N ILE A 837 -37.59 27.58 35.48
CA ILE A 837 -37.17 26.88 36.70
C ILE A 837 -37.95 25.57 36.71
N ILE A 838 -37.24 24.46 36.62
CA ILE A 838 -37.80 23.12 36.77
C ILE A 838 -37.78 22.78 38.25
N ASP A 839 -38.96 22.46 38.80
CA ASP A 839 -39.09 21.93 40.15
C ASP A 839 -38.64 20.47 40.14
N GLU A 840 -37.67 20.17 41.01
CA GLU A 840 -37.06 18.86 41.17
C GLU A 840 -38.07 17.72 41.36
N ASP A 841 -39.25 17.98 41.95
CA ASP A 841 -40.16 16.95 42.44
C ASP A 841 -41.53 16.82 41.71
N SER A 842 -41.88 17.66 40.74
CA SER A 842 -43.23 17.63 40.13
C SER A 842 -43.37 18.30 38.74
N ASP A 843 -42.56 17.94 37.74
CA ASP A 843 -42.63 18.58 36.42
C ASP A 843 -42.46 17.64 35.20
N LEU A 844 -42.57 18.19 33.99
CA LEU A 844 -42.46 17.45 32.73
C LEU A 844 -41.10 16.75 32.53
N LEU A 845 -40.03 17.23 33.18
CA LEU A 845 -38.72 16.60 33.12
C LEU A 845 -38.70 15.34 34.00
N SER A 846 -39.06 15.45 35.27
CA SER A 846 -38.99 14.33 36.22
C SER A 846 -40.09 13.29 36.01
N GLU A 847 -41.34 13.74 35.81
CA GLU A 847 -42.52 12.87 35.77
C GLU A 847 -42.80 12.27 34.39
N VAL A 848 -42.25 12.86 33.32
CA VAL A 848 -42.46 12.38 31.94
C VAL A 848 -41.15 11.94 31.30
N LEU A 849 -40.22 12.86 31.07
CA LEU A 849 -39.01 12.56 30.29
C LEU A 849 -38.11 11.54 31.00
N ILE A 850 -37.74 11.78 32.26
CA ILE A 850 -36.87 10.89 33.02
C ILE A 850 -37.51 9.52 33.19
N LYS A 851 -38.79 9.44 33.58
CA LYS A 851 -39.50 8.14 33.72
C LYS A 851 -39.47 7.34 32.43
N VAL A 852 -39.77 7.96 31.28
CA VAL A 852 -39.72 7.25 29.99
C VAL A 852 -38.29 6.82 29.63
N CYS A 853 -37.29 7.65 29.93
CA CYS A 853 -35.88 7.30 29.73
C CYS A 853 -35.44 6.12 30.61
N GLU A 854 -35.82 6.09 31.89
CA GLU A 854 -35.55 4.97 32.80
C GLU A 854 -36.25 3.69 32.33
N GLU A 855 -37.54 3.77 31.99
CA GLU A 855 -38.34 2.64 31.51
C GLU A 855 -37.75 2.01 30.23
N LYS A 856 -37.22 2.85 29.32
CA LYS A 856 -36.72 2.43 28.00
C LYS A 856 -35.20 2.27 27.96
N GLY A 857 -34.48 2.57 29.05
CA GLY A 857 -33.01 2.54 29.10
C GLY A 857 -32.35 3.55 28.14
N LEU A 858 -32.98 4.71 27.91
CA LEU A 858 -32.50 5.72 26.95
C LEU A 858 -31.72 6.84 27.65
N PRO A 859 -30.56 7.27 27.11
CA PRO A 859 -29.88 8.47 27.58
C PRO A 859 -30.63 9.76 27.23
N ILE A 860 -30.27 10.83 27.93
CA ILE A 860 -30.71 12.21 27.63
C ILE A 860 -29.51 13.05 27.19
N ALA A 861 -29.58 13.62 25.99
CA ALA A 861 -28.59 14.54 25.44
C ALA A 861 -29.00 16.00 25.64
N LEU A 862 -28.22 16.74 26.41
CA LEU A 862 -28.45 18.14 26.73
C LEU A 862 -27.48 19.05 25.98
N LYS A 863 -28.04 20.03 25.27
CA LYS A 863 -27.29 21.09 24.59
C LYS A 863 -27.49 22.42 25.31
N ILE A 864 -26.44 22.93 25.95
CA ILE A 864 -26.56 23.95 26.99
C ILE A 864 -25.97 25.29 26.54
N GLY A 865 -26.72 26.39 26.73
CA GLY A 865 -26.21 27.77 26.64
C GLY A 865 -26.61 28.59 25.40
N CYS A 866 -27.63 28.16 24.65
CA CYS A 866 -28.15 28.93 23.51
C CYS A 866 -29.10 30.05 23.95
N VAL A 867 -28.95 31.23 23.37
CA VAL A 867 -29.92 32.34 23.48
C VAL A 867 -30.67 32.44 22.14
N ARG A 868 -31.96 32.12 22.14
CA ARG A 868 -32.77 32.19 20.92
C ARG A 868 -33.15 33.62 20.59
N GLY A 869 -33.10 33.98 19.31
CA GLY A 869 -33.69 35.23 18.80
C GLY A 869 -33.03 36.51 19.31
N VAL A 870 -31.70 36.54 19.47
CA VAL A 870 -30.95 37.79 19.74
C VAL A 870 -31.18 38.81 18.61
N ASN A 871 -31.26 38.34 17.37
CA ASN A 871 -31.74 39.11 16.23
C ASN A 871 -32.82 38.31 15.48
N PRO A 872 -34.12 38.45 15.83
CA PRO A 872 -35.19 37.64 15.26
C PRO A 872 -35.31 37.75 13.74
N ARG A 873 -34.93 38.90 13.17
CA ARG A 873 -34.98 39.16 11.72
C ARG A 873 -34.08 38.21 10.93
N LEU A 874 -33.01 37.71 11.55
CA LEU A 874 -32.08 36.76 10.95
C LEU A 874 -32.54 35.30 11.06
N LYS A 875 -33.70 35.01 11.68
CA LYS A 875 -34.21 33.64 11.90
C LYS A 875 -33.13 32.80 12.60
N SER A 876 -32.82 31.59 12.12
CA SER A 876 -31.80 30.71 12.70
C SER A 876 -30.38 31.30 12.73
N ALA A 877 -30.10 32.34 11.93
CA ALA A 877 -28.82 33.07 11.98
C ALA A 877 -28.76 34.12 13.10
N GLY A 878 -29.88 34.35 13.80
CA GLY A 878 -30.03 35.38 14.84
C GLY A 878 -29.93 34.87 16.26
N ASP A 879 -29.60 33.59 16.46
CA ASP A 879 -29.37 33.03 17.79
C ASP A 879 -27.97 33.41 18.31
N GLY A 880 -27.81 33.41 19.62
CA GLY A 880 -26.56 33.74 20.31
C GLY A 880 -26.21 32.74 21.42
N VAL A 881 -25.29 33.16 22.29
CA VAL A 881 -24.73 32.34 23.36
C VAL A 881 -24.74 33.11 24.69
N VAL A 882 -25.01 32.40 25.79
CA VAL A 882 -24.87 32.97 27.13
C VAL A 882 -23.40 33.11 27.51
N ALA A 883 -23.04 34.08 28.34
CA ALA A 883 -21.68 34.16 28.88
C ALA A 883 -21.37 32.93 29.77
N PHE A 884 -22.31 32.55 30.63
CA PHE A 884 -22.24 31.40 31.52
C PHE A 884 -23.61 30.72 31.57
N ALA A 885 -23.63 29.42 31.31
CA ALA A 885 -24.78 28.57 31.64
C ALA A 885 -24.59 27.94 33.03
N ASP A 886 -25.68 27.60 33.68
CA ASP A 886 -25.67 26.86 34.93
C ASP A 886 -25.27 25.40 34.68
N THR A 887 -24.09 25.03 35.15
CA THR A 887 -23.50 23.68 35.10
C THR A 887 -24.01 22.79 36.22
N GLU A 888 -24.52 23.37 37.32
CA GLU A 888 -25.01 22.64 38.49
C GLU A 888 -26.22 21.77 38.13
N CYS A 889 -27.01 22.17 37.13
CA CYS A 889 -28.10 21.36 36.62
C CYS A 889 -27.66 19.95 36.20
N LEU A 890 -26.48 19.80 35.58
CA LEU A 890 -25.96 18.47 35.23
C LEU A 890 -25.55 17.68 36.47
N THR A 891 -24.88 18.34 37.42
CA THR A 891 -24.49 17.72 38.71
C THR A 891 -25.72 17.16 39.43
N ARG A 892 -26.81 17.95 39.51
CA ARG A 892 -28.06 17.53 40.15
C ARG A 892 -28.72 16.38 39.40
N LEU A 893 -28.83 16.47 38.07
CA LEU A 893 -29.43 15.39 37.26
C LEU A 893 -28.65 14.08 37.38
N CYS A 894 -27.33 14.13 37.25
CA CYS A 894 -26.49 12.95 37.33
C CYS A 894 -26.52 12.31 38.73
N ALA A 895 -26.53 13.13 39.79
CA ALA A 895 -26.60 12.65 41.17
C ALA A 895 -27.96 12.05 41.53
N ARG A 896 -29.05 12.68 41.06
CA ARG A 896 -30.42 12.27 41.37
C ARG A 896 -30.86 11.04 40.57
N PHE A 897 -30.43 10.93 39.32
CA PHE A 897 -30.82 9.85 38.42
C PHE A 897 -29.60 9.02 38.00
N PRO A 898 -28.97 8.27 38.94
CA PRO A 898 -27.75 7.53 38.66
C PRO A 898 -27.93 6.42 37.61
N ASN A 899 -29.16 5.95 37.41
CA ASN A 899 -29.51 4.93 36.42
C ASN A 899 -29.77 5.52 35.02
N VAL A 900 -29.87 6.85 34.90
CA VAL A 900 -30.04 7.54 33.62
C VAL A 900 -28.68 8.05 33.15
N LYS A 901 -28.39 7.79 31.88
CA LYS A 901 -27.19 8.30 31.20
C LYS A 901 -27.46 9.68 30.62
N PHE A 902 -26.48 10.57 30.73
CA PHE A 902 -26.54 11.93 30.22
C PHE A 902 -25.42 12.16 29.20
N LEU A 903 -25.76 12.73 28.04
CA LEU A 903 -24.81 13.27 27.09
C LEU A 903 -24.86 14.79 27.18
N ALA A 904 -23.71 15.48 27.22
CA ALA A 904 -23.72 16.94 27.30
C ALA A 904 -22.75 17.62 26.34
N THR A 905 -23.17 18.78 25.83
CA THR A 905 -22.33 19.70 25.09
C THR A 905 -22.69 21.15 25.41
N PHE A 906 -21.68 22.01 25.51
CA PHE A 906 -21.83 23.40 25.95
C PHE A 906 -21.48 24.36 24.81
N LEU A 907 -22.28 25.41 24.68
CA LEU A 907 -22.09 26.45 23.67
C LEU A 907 -21.10 27.53 24.10
N SER A 908 -21.09 27.88 25.39
CA SER A 908 -20.16 28.88 25.94
C SER A 908 -18.76 28.28 26.09
N LEU A 909 -17.74 29.06 25.71
CA LEU A 909 -16.34 28.70 25.96
C LEU A 909 -16.03 28.69 27.46
N ASN A 910 -16.65 29.57 28.24
CA ASN A 910 -16.38 29.71 29.67
C ASN A 910 -16.82 28.49 30.49
N ASN A 911 -17.82 27.74 30.01
CA ASN A 911 -18.32 26.55 30.71
C ASN A 911 -17.47 25.30 30.47
N GLN A 912 -16.56 25.30 29.48
CA GLN A 912 -15.91 24.08 29.02
C GLN A 912 -15.07 23.42 30.11
N HIS A 913 -14.25 24.19 30.85
CA HIS A 913 -13.43 23.66 31.93
C HIS A 913 -14.26 23.04 33.06
N GLU A 914 -15.31 23.73 33.50
CA GLU A 914 -16.17 23.23 34.57
C GLU A 914 -16.93 21.96 34.16
N ALA A 915 -17.44 21.91 32.93
CA ALA A 915 -18.09 20.72 32.38
C ALA A 915 -17.15 19.50 32.43
N ILE A 916 -15.87 19.69 32.12
CA ILE A 916 -14.84 18.64 32.19
C ILE A 916 -14.68 18.13 33.63
N VAL A 917 -14.59 19.05 34.61
CA VAL A 917 -14.47 18.69 36.02
C VAL A 917 -15.68 17.88 36.48
N ILE A 918 -16.90 18.30 36.14
CA ILE A 918 -18.13 17.58 36.51
C ILE A 918 -18.16 16.18 35.91
N THR A 919 -17.77 16.04 34.65
CA THR A 919 -17.72 14.75 33.95
C THR A 919 -16.78 13.76 34.64
N SER A 920 -15.68 14.23 35.22
CA SER A 920 -14.79 13.37 36.03
C SER A 920 -15.42 12.83 37.32
N LYS A 921 -16.58 13.34 37.74
CA LYS A 921 -17.29 12.95 38.97
C LYS A 921 -18.46 12.01 38.74
N PHE A 922 -19.01 11.98 37.52
CA PHE A 922 -20.24 11.26 37.21
C PHE A 922 -20.01 10.26 36.08
N PRO A 923 -19.95 8.94 36.37
CA PRO A 923 -19.77 7.93 35.34
C PRO A 923 -20.96 7.80 34.39
N ASN A 924 -22.12 8.35 34.76
CA ASN A 924 -23.32 8.44 33.91
C ASN A 924 -23.37 9.74 33.08
N LEU A 925 -22.28 10.51 32.98
CA LEU A 925 -22.17 11.71 32.14
C LEU A 925 -21.08 11.54 31.06
N HIS A 926 -21.43 11.79 29.81
CA HIS A 926 -20.48 11.78 28.68
C HIS A 926 -20.47 13.13 27.95
N LEU A 927 -19.30 13.77 27.87
CA LEU A 927 -19.13 14.98 27.06
C LEU A 927 -18.88 14.64 25.59
N TYR A 928 -19.50 15.43 24.72
CA TYR A 928 -19.24 15.32 23.30
C TYR A 928 -19.15 16.66 22.57
N GLY A 929 -18.16 16.74 21.70
CA GLY A 929 -17.96 17.76 20.68
C GLY A 929 -17.81 19.22 21.11
N CYS A 930 -17.67 20.06 20.09
CA CYS A 930 -17.54 21.51 20.17
C CYS A 930 -18.72 22.12 19.42
N TRP A 931 -19.76 22.47 20.16
CA TRP A 931 -21.04 22.86 19.57
C TRP A 931 -21.01 24.28 18.99
N TRP A 932 -21.44 24.40 17.74
CA TRP A 932 -21.78 25.67 17.07
C TRP A 932 -20.71 26.77 17.15
N PHE A 933 -20.83 27.77 18.03
CA PHE A 933 -19.88 28.90 18.09
C PHE A 933 -18.46 28.50 18.51
N VAL A 934 -18.32 27.40 19.27
CA VAL A 934 -17.01 26.83 19.61
C VAL A 934 -16.51 25.82 18.58
N ASN A 935 -17.25 25.58 17.49
CA ASN A 935 -16.83 24.74 16.36
C ASN A 935 -15.89 25.50 15.40
N ASN A 936 -14.80 26.03 15.94
CA ASN A 936 -13.78 26.80 15.23
C ASN A 936 -12.40 26.23 15.60
N PRO A 937 -11.42 26.13 14.67
CA PRO A 937 -10.19 25.39 14.90
C PRO A 937 -9.39 25.76 16.15
N SER A 938 -9.36 27.05 16.54
CA SER A 938 -8.70 27.50 17.78
C SER A 938 -9.39 26.95 19.03
N MET A 939 -10.71 27.10 19.11
CA MET A 939 -11.51 26.65 20.25
C MET A 939 -11.59 25.12 20.31
N ILE A 940 -11.70 24.43 19.17
CA ILE A 940 -11.64 22.96 19.12
C ILE A 940 -10.31 22.48 19.69
N LYS A 941 -9.19 23.14 19.35
CA LYS A 941 -7.86 22.77 19.88
C LYS A 941 -7.88 22.90 21.40
N ASP A 942 -8.20 24.07 21.94
CA ASP A 942 -8.12 24.35 23.36
C ASP A 942 -9.06 23.44 24.18
N ILE A 943 -10.31 23.26 23.72
CA ILE A 943 -11.29 22.39 24.37
C ILE A 943 -10.83 20.93 24.34
N THR A 944 -10.34 20.44 23.20
CA THR A 944 -9.89 19.04 23.08
C THR A 944 -8.64 18.80 23.92
N THR A 945 -7.67 19.71 23.95
CA THR A 945 -6.48 19.63 24.80
C THR A 945 -6.87 19.54 26.27
N MET A 946 -7.69 20.46 26.79
CA MET A 946 -8.14 20.41 28.19
C MET A 946 -8.86 19.10 28.52
N ARG A 947 -9.71 18.60 27.60
CA ARG A 947 -10.42 17.33 27.79
C ARG A 947 -9.46 16.13 27.84
N VAL A 948 -8.48 16.07 26.94
CA VAL A 948 -7.48 14.98 26.95
C VAL A 948 -6.65 15.01 28.24
N GLU A 949 -6.21 16.20 28.67
CA GLU A 949 -5.40 16.35 29.88
C GLU A 949 -6.14 15.91 31.16
N MET A 950 -7.47 16.08 31.23
CA MET A 950 -8.25 15.82 32.44
C MET A 950 -9.10 14.54 32.40
N LEU A 951 -9.46 14.05 31.22
CA LEU A 951 -10.34 12.88 31.03
C LEU A 951 -9.67 11.73 30.25
N GLY A 952 -8.43 11.92 29.77
CA GLY A 952 -7.81 10.99 28.84
C GLY A 952 -8.63 10.88 27.55
N CYS A 953 -8.96 9.67 27.12
CA CYS A 953 -9.77 9.45 25.91
C CYS A 953 -11.25 9.13 26.17
N ASN A 954 -11.75 9.36 27.40
CA ASN A 954 -13.11 9.01 27.83
C ASN A 954 -14.15 10.10 27.50
N PHE A 955 -14.10 10.61 26.28
CA PHE A 955 -15.08 11.58 25.75
C PHE A 955 -15.09 11.49 24.22
N THR A 956 -16.12 12.04 23.57
CA THR A 956 -16.13 12.15 22.11
C THR A 956 -15.68 13.54 21.68
N PHE A 957 -14.58 13.63 20.92
CA PHE A 957 -13.93 14.93 20.70
C PHE A 957 -14.75 15.91 19.87
N GLN A 958 -15.58 15.41 18.95
CA GLN A 958 -16.34 16.25 18.01
C GLN A 958 -17.72 15.68 17.66
N HIS A 959 -18.64 16.57 17.27
CA HIS A 959 -19.80 16.27 16.41
C HIS A 959 -19.89 17.35 15.32
N SER A 960 -20.57 17.08 14.21
CA SER A 960 -20.57 18.03 13.09
C SER A 960 -21.64 19.11 13.18
N ASP A 961 -22.80 18.78 13.78
CA ASP A 961 -24.00 19.62 13.78
C ASP A 961 -24.46 19.97 12.36
N CYS A 962 -24.14 19.11 11.37
CA CYS A 962 -24.42 19.39 9.96
C CYS A 962 -25.92 19.56 9.72
N ARG A 963 -26.28 20.60 8.96
CA ARG A 963 -27.63 20.81 8.42
C ARG A 963 -27.72 20.45 6.95
N VAL A 964 -26.60 20.59 6.24
CA VAL A 964 -26.48 20.26 4.81
C VAL A 964 -25.51 19.10 4.69
N LEU A 965 -25.89 18.04 3.98
CA LEU A 965 -25.15 16.78 3.92
C LEU A 965 -23.66 16.95 3.63
N ASP A 966 -23.36 17.77 2.62
CA ASP A 966 -22.02 18.08 2.14
C ASP A 966 -21.08 18.61 3.24
N GLN A 967 -21.64 19.22 4.30
CA GLN A 967 -20.85 19.78 5.39
C GLN A 967 -20.03 18.72 6.13
N LEU A 968 -20.45 17.45 6.10
CA LEU A 968 -19.68 16.34 6.67
C LEU A 968 -18.24 16.34 6.14
N LEU A 969 -18.05 16.67 4.86
CA LEU A 969 -16.73 16.66 4.23
C LEU A 969 -15.76 17.65 4.87
N TYR A 970 -16.20 18.86 5.22
CA TYR A 970 -15.29 19.85 5.80
C TYR A 970 -15.26 19.79 7.33
N LYS A 971 -16.39 19.55 7.99
CA LYS A 971 -16.49 19.49 9.45
C LYS A 971 -15.55 18.42 10.01
N TRP A 972 -15.57 17.23 9.42
CA TRP A 972 -14.69 16.13 9.83
C TRP A 972 -13.26 16.31 9.37
N ALA A 973 -13.04 16.81 8.15
CA ALA A 973 -11.70 17.12 7.67
C ALA A 973 -10.97 18.13 8.59
N HIS A 974 -11.59 19.27 8.85
CA HIS A 974 -10.99 20.32 9.67
C HIS A 974 -10.78 19.86 11.11
N SER A 975 -11.76 19.18 11.70
CA SER A 975 -11.68 18.68 13.08
C SER A 975 -10.60 17.60 13.25
N ARG A 976 -10.46 16.67 12.29
CA ARG A 976 -9.35 15.70 12.26
C ARG A 976 -7.99 16.39 12.21
N GLY A 977 -7.86 17.43 11.38
CA GLY A 977 -6.63 18.23 11.31
C GLY A 977 -6.27 18.91 12.63
N VAL A 978 -7.26 19.31 13.44
CA VAL A 978 -7.05 19.82 14.80
C VAL A 978 -6.67 18.68 15.76
N LEU A 979 -7.40 17.56 15.72
CA LEU A 979 -7.11 16.38 16.55
C LEU A 979 -5.68 15.87 16.35
N CYS A 980 -5.17 15.83 15.12
CA CYS A 980 -3.78 15.46 14.86
C CYS A 980 -2.78 16.36 15.60
N LYS A 981 -3.03 17.68 15.67
CA LYS A 981 -2.15 18.61 16.36
C LYS A 981 -2.16 18.36 17.87
N VAL A 982 -3.34 18.13 18.43
CA VAL A 982 -3.49 17.82 19.86
C VAL A 982 -2.77 16.51 20.18
N LEU A 983 -3.06 15.43 19.44
CA LEU A 983 -2.46 14.12 19.72
C LEU A 983 -0.94 14.09 19.55
N VAL A 984 -0.37 14.81 18.57
CA VAL A 984 1.11 14.89 18.46
C VAL A 984 1.71 15.55 19.70
N GLU A 985 1.11 16.64 20.20
CA GLU A 985 1.57 17.32 21.42
C GLU A 985 1.43 16.40 22.65
N GLU A 986 0.29 15.73 22.82
CA GLU A 986 0.02 14.87 23.98
C GLU A 986 0.83 13.56 23.97
N VAL A 987 0.96 12.91 22.82
CA VAL A 987 1.80 11.72 22.67
C VAL A 987 3.26 12.07 22.95
N LYS A 988 3.74 13.22 22.47
CA LYS A 988 5.10 13.68 22.77
C LYS A 988 5.31 13.87 24.28
N LYS A 989 4.40 14.58 24.96
CA LYS A 989 4.45 14.74 26.43
C LYS A 989 4.49 13.38 27.13
N MET A 990 3.67 12.43 26.68
CA MET A 990 3.58 11.09 27.28
C MET A 990 4.88 10.27 27.11
N VAL A 991 5.46 10.22 25.92
CA VAL A 991 6.68 9.43 25.69
C VAL A 991 7.89 10.05 26.39
N GLU A 992 7.92 11.37 26.55
CA GLU A 992 8.95 12.10 27.30
C GLU A 992 8.98 11.74 28.79
N THR A 993 7.87 11.24 29.37
CA THR A 993 7.87 10.73 30.75
C THR A 993 8.48 9.33 30.88
N GLY A 994 8.89 8.70 29.77
CA GLY A 994 9.33 7.30 29.73
C GLY A 994 8.18 6.28 29.73
N CYS A 995 6.93 6.72 29.50
CA CYS A 995 5.81 5.80 29.32
C CYS A 995 5.96 5.06 27.98
N ARG A 996 5.82 3.72 28.02
CA ARG A 996 5.81 2.91 26.80
C ARG A 996 4.51 3.14 26.05
N TYR A 997 4.59 3.66 24.82
CA TYR A 997 3.43 3.96 23.99
C TYR A 997 3.64 3.47 22.55
N THR A 998 2.72 2.65 22.05
CA THR A 998 2.83 2.03 20.72
C THR A 998 1.84 2.62 19.72
N VAL A 999 2.04 2.37 18.42
CA VAL A 999 1.07 2.75 17.39
C VAL A 999 -0.29 2.06 17.61
N ARG A 1000 -0.32 0.87 18.23
CA ARG A 1000 -1.56 0.22 18.67
C ARG A 1000 -2.30 1.03 19.74
N ASP A 1001 -1.58 1.58 20.70
CA ASP A 1001 -2.17 2.46 21.73
C ASP A 1001 -2.74 3.72 21.10
N LEU A 1002 -2.00 4.34 20.18
CA LEU A 1002 -2.47 5.47 19.39
C LEU A 1002 -3.77 5.15 18.63
N ARG A 1003 -3.84 4.02 17.94
CA ARG A 1003 -5.07 3.59 17.25
C ARG A 1003 -6.24 3.46 18.20
N ARG A 1004 -6.04 2.80 19.35
CA ARG A 1004 -7.06 2.65 20.40
C ARG A 1004 -7.55 4.03 20.84
N ASP A 1005 -6.63 4.93 21.18
CA ASP A 1005 -6.96 6.25 21.73
C ASP A 1005 -7.71 7.13 20.71
N VAL A 1006 -7.28 7.10 19.44
CA VAL A 1006 -8.00 7.73 18.34
C VAL A 1006 -9.41 7.15 18.20
N LYS A 1007 -9.55 5.82 18.24
CA LYS A 1007 -10.85 5.14 18.17
C LYS A 1007 -11.76 5.59 19.32
N MET A 1008 -11.23 5.69 20.54
CA MET A 1008 -12.00 6.16 21.70
C MET A 1008 -12.53 7.57 21.48
N LEU A 1009 -11.67 8.50 21.07
CA LEU A 1009 -12.04 9.90 20.84
C LEU A 1009 -13.06 10.09 19.71
N THR A 1010 -13.01 9.23 18.68
CA THR A 1010 -13.83 9.34 17.46
C THR A 1010 -15.20 8.63 17.52
N GLY A 1011 -15.53 8.01 18.66
CA GLY A 1011 -16.83 7.39 18.89
C GLY A 1011 -16.78 6.17 19.81
N GLY A 1012 -15.62 5.53 19.97
CA GLY A 1012 -15.46 4.34 20.81
C GLY A 1012 -15.81 4.59 22.29
N ALA A 1013 -15.45 5.75 22.84
CA ALA A 1013 -15.82 6.13 24.21
C ALA A 1013 -17.33 6.27 24.38
N TYR A 1014 -18.04 6.73 23.34
CA TYR A 1014 -19.50 6.78 23.36
C TYR A 1014 -20.10 5.37 23.28
N GLU A 1015 -19.61 4.49 22.40
CA GLU A 1015 -20.09 3.10 22.35
C GLU A 1015 -19.87 2.36 23.69
N GLU A 1016 -18.71 2.56 24.34
CA GLU A 1016 -18.42 2.00 25.66
C GLU A 1016 -19.36 2.56 26.74
N PHE A 1017 -19.54 3.89 26.76
CA PHE A 1017 -20.48 4.55 27.66
C PHE A 1017 -21.91 4.02 27.48
N MET A 1018 -22.34 3.78 26.24
CA MET A 1018 -23.65 3.22 25.95
C MET A 1018 -23.77 1.75 26.37
N GLY A 1019 -22.69 0.96 26.26
CA GLY A 1019 -22.66 -0.47 26.57
C GLY A 1019 -22.54 -0.84 28.06
N ASN A 1020 -21.95 0.03 28.90
CA ASN A 1020 -21.85 -0.18 30.34
C ASN A 1020 -23.22 0.03 31.00
N VAL A 1021 -23.99 -1.03 31.24
CA VAL A 1021 -25.26 -1.00 32.00
C VAL A 1021 -25.00 -1.36 33.46
#